data_AF-A0AAV1VEH4-F1
#
_entry.id   AF-A0AAV1VEH4-F1
#
_cell.length_a   1.000
_cell.length_b   1.000
_cell.length_c   1.000
_cell.angle_alpha   90.00
_cell.angle_beta   90.00
_cell.angle_gamma   90.00
#
_symmetry.space_group_name_H-M   'P 1'
#
loop_
_entity.id
_entity.type
_entity.pdbx_description
1 polymer ?
#
loop_
_entity_poly.entity_id
_entity_poly.type
_entity_poly.pdbx_seq_one_letter_code
_entity_poly.pdbx_strand_id
1 'polypeptide(L)'
;MVRAATTSKPKKKPADFKRPKRKVGRRAAPAANVTSVGITSRRINLLEQSLLQDKTNAAQLTHRRQALPELLQQIGHYNAHMRQRALQGLKELATQDTARNLRANASVLLERFLPALLDEEGVVRDAAVQVWKAMLPVLSSALKPFATLVVTYFCSGLTHLQVGVRQDALKAINELVTIAPELLQLDAGREARSRLLDNFRDLIGAAQTQGIRMKNTYDVLVVASEPSGSRGNKKRADGRQKVKSCKKADGPSGALALRFVALKVLHKVLLAVGAEQRSNRMKKTTQTAQSTAEVPMTKTLLLYPTPQLVAPGMLAAATAASLMTNAAGKTGCASWQEKARTLLPALLELWLECVDESSDALSDVHVEHMTYIVECTTAVVSANTSLLNVDADVSENAEFFQITLKLREQLLAPESFPMLPSASAALSVTSDGSGALSRWHGLNVSLAKLACEFLRLPTLMRGSDRSAPPGETLKHRVCTYVTTTLVKYKETAELRAVASMQNVLRPLLEVVELVLLSFSQLEDPLDVEMTTDGEQTRILDAVTQFYVLCTPTSVSFRTCTAFVIKQLDIALRGQQRRRQKLEWPMVMQWVVCLAELLSQLDLQHMELGRRSLRALISVLKQLPANFASGDQMDGVLTNLSNFFNLAAVPSSSMPEDGHQRMLARTRFDALGAADQLAFAAILYHLPRYPVHLLRALASSCKSPRIYNEAKSFLVDILFQRRESVDLAHIVSFFVSTALAPVEASPQIQQQQLQLVDHVCRAFVAMNLGNSLPKILAPTLAKAQSREGMTSIELHTSVLLYRACLSSATTHGAESLQRRTEIPAEMERELVSLSVKVLEKYYASLTTEQSTVSDENDSRRQERLLVLTCISTLALGEITIFARFLDELLVVEQSRLVLTCHLRVLQALVRSPNLSGAFRRHQDRVEQLLQVVEQQCADERDISPLVRQLRGDFELLSVGQLVDSCST
;
A
#
# COMPACT_ATOMS: atom_id res chain seq x y z
N MET A 1 72.24 -32.13 -72.10
CA MET A 1 72.50 -32.53 -73.50
C MET A 1 71.52 -31.78 -74.41
N VAL A 2 71.95 -30.65 -74.99
CA VAL A 2 72.34 -30.41 -76.41
C VAL A 2 71.16 -30.13 -77.36
N ARG A 3 71.23 -28.93 -77.99
CA ARG A 3 70.34 -28.32 -79.00
C ARG A 3 70.43 -29.00 -80.37
N ALA A 4 69.35 -28.89 -81.15
CA ALA A 4 69.46 -28.61 -82.59
C ALA A 4 68.23 -27.81 -83.07
N ALA A 5 68.47 -26.76 -83.86
CA ALA A 5 67.46 -25.97 -84.54
C ALA A 5 67.78 -25.93 -86.04
N THR A 6 66.77 -26.06 -86.90
CA THR A 6 66.89 -25.88 -88.35
C THR A 6 65.77 -24.98 -88.86
N THR A 7 66.14 -23.96 -89.63
CA THR A 7 65.29 -22.88 -90.13
C THR A 7 64.78 -23.14 -91.56
N SER A 8 63.69 -22.42 -91.86
CA SER A 8 62.71 -22.54 -92.94
C SER A 8 63.04 -21.85 -94.28
N LYS A 9 62.27 -22.17 -95.34
CA LYS A 9 62.09 -21.34 -96.56
C LYS A 9 60.68 -20.69 -96.66
N PRO A 10 60.51 -19.55 -97.38
CA PRO A 10 59.37 -18.62 -97.23
C PRO A 10 58.21 -18.81 -98.24
N LYS A 11 57.00 -18.31 -97.92
CA LYS A 11 55.74 -18.46 -98.70
C LYS A 11 55.16 -17.11 -99.17
N LYS A 12 54.50 -17.13 -100.35
CA LYS A 12 53.90 -15.99 -101.10
C LYS A 12 52.70 -15.32 -100.40
N LYS A 13 52.46 -14.05 -100.75
CA LYS A 13 51.43 -13.14 -100.17
C LYS A 13 49.98 -13.62 -100.38
N PRO A 14 49.06 -13.39 -99.41
CA PRO A 14 47.68 -13.89 -99.44
C PRO A 14 46.73 -12.98 -100.23
N ALA A 15 45.71 -13.58 -100.88
CA ALA A 15 44.66 -12.85 -101.60
C ALA A 15 43.60 -12.23 -100.65
N ASP A 16 43.06 -11.07 -101.04
CA ASP A 16 42.20 -10.20 -100.21
C ASP A 16 40.79 -10.73 -99.96
N PHE A 17 40.18 -11.46 -100.91
CA PHE A 17 38.87 -12.06 -100.73
C PHE A 17 38.94 -13.57 -100.73
N LYS A 18 38.70 -14.17 -99.56
CA LYS A 18 38.60 -15.62 -99.38
C LYS A 18 37.15 -16.00 -99.16
N ARG A 19 36.54 -16.66 -100.15
CA ARG A 19 35.22 -17.28 -99.96
C ARG A 19 35.37 -18.55 -99.12
N PRO A 20 34.70 -18.67 -97.96
CA PRO A 20 34.71 -19.89 -97.19
C PRO A 20 34.16 -21.06 -98.02
N LYS A 21 34.85 -22.20 -98.04
CA LYS A 21 34.37 -23.40 -98.77
C LYS A 21 33.03 -23.83 -98.19
N ARG A 22 32.02 -24.00 -99.06
CA ARG A 22 30.67 -24.44 -98.70
C ARG A 22 30.73 -25.87 -98.17
N LYS A 23 30.56 -26.05 -96.87
CA LYS A 23 30.45 -27.37 -96.23
C LYS A 23 28.99 -27.83 -96.27
N VAL A 24 28.75 -28.94 -96.96
CA VAL A 24 27.41 -29.51 -97.17
C VAL A 24 26.81 -29.93 -95.81
N GLY A 25 25.53 -29.63 -95.58
CA GLY A 25 24.82 -29.94 -94.32
C GLY A 25 24.84 -28.85 -93.24
N ARG A 26 25.58 -27.74 -93.41
CA ARG A 26 25.52 -26.57 -92.51
C ARG A 26 24.83 -25.39 -93.19
N ARG A 27 24.07 -24.59 -92.42
CA ARG A 27 23.42 -23.37 -92.92
C ARG A 27 24.45 -22.46 -93.56
N ALA A 28 24.13 -21.93 -94.74
CA ALA A 28 25.03 -21.05 -95.48
C ALA A 28 25.41 -19.86 -94.60
N ALA A 29 26.70 -19.50 -94.60
CA ALA A 29 27.14 -18.30 -93.91
C ALA A 29 26.43 -17.09 -94.51
N PRO A 30 25.89 -16.17 -93.68
CA PRO A 30 25.27 -14.96 -94.18
C PRO A 30 26.26 -14.17 -95.02
N ALA A 31 25.75 -13.46 -96.03
CA ALA A 31 26.60 -12.67 -96.92
C ALA A 31 27.41 -11.65 -96.10
N ALA A 32 28.64 -11.36 -96.53
CA ALA A 32 29.60 -10.57 -95.75
C ALA A 32 29.14 -9.13 -95.46
N ASN A 33 28.09 -8.67 -96.13
CA ASN A 33 27.43 -7.37 -95.95
C ASN A 33 26.26 -7.38 -94.95
N VAL A 34 25.97 -8.52 -94.29
CA VAL A 34 24.88 -8.62 -93.31
C VAL A 34 25.36 -8.21 -91.92
N THR A 35 24.84 -7.10 -91.41
CA THR A 35 25.07 -6.63 -90.04
C THR A 35 24.25 -7.44 -89.05
N SER A 36 24.87 -8.01 -88.02
CA SER A 36 24.16 -8.78 -86.99
C SER A 36 23.44 -7.86 -85.99
N VAL A 37 22.10 -7.93 -85.92
CA VAL A 37 21.24 -7.07 -85.07
C VAL A 37 20.99 -7.68 -83.67
N GLY A 38 21.76 -8.69 -83.25
CA GLY A 38 21.60 -9.33 -81.95
C GLY A 38 22.23 -8.53 -80.81
N ILE A 39 21.54 -7.52 -80.29
CA ILE A 39 21.99 -6.74 -79.13
C ILE A 39 21.37 -7.35 -77.85
N THR A 40 22.22 -7.81 -76.93
CA THR A 40 21.79 -8.26 -75.59
C THR A 40 22.31 -7.29 -74.54
N SER A 41 21.41 -6.62 -73.81
CA SER A 41 21.76 -5.76 -72.66
C SER A 41 21.48 -6.49 -71.34
N ARG A 42 22.39 -6.34 -70.36
CA ARG A 42 22.20 -6.82 -68.99
C ARG A 42 22.04 -5.61 -68.06
N ARG A 43 21.06 -5.67 -67.15
CA ARG A 43 20.84 -4.63 -66.14
C ARG A 43 21.96 -4.68 -65.10
N ILE A 44 22.52 -3.52 -64.75
CA ILE A 44 23.44 -3.37 -63.63
C ILE A 44 22.59 -3.19 -62.37
N ASN A 45 22.70 -4.12 -61.41
CA ASN A 45 22.07 -4.00 -60.10
C ASN A 45 23.09 -3.40 -59.13
N LEU A 46 22.87 -2.15 -58.72
CA LEU A 46 23.67 -1.49 -57.68
C LEU A 46 23.15 -1.92 -56.30
N LEU A 47 24.05 -2.05 -55.33
CA LEU A 47 23.67 -2.28 -53.93
C LEU A 47 22.94 -1.03 -53.40
N GLU A 48 21.82 -1.25 -52.73
CA GLU A 48 21.05 -0.18 -52.11
C GLU A 48 21.89 0.53 -51.03
N GLN A 49 21.95 1.85 -51.10
CA GLN A 49 22.61 2.68 -50.09
C GLN A 49 21.54 3.18 -49.10
N SER A 50 21.80 3.06 -47.79
CA SER A 50 20.85 3.40 -46.69
C SER A 50 20.26 4.83 -46.78
N LEU A 51 20.94 5.75 -47.48
CA LEU A 51 20.45 7.12 -47.73
C LEU A 51 19.19 7.18 -48.62
N LEU A 52 18.92 6.14 -49.41
CA LEU A 52 17.78 6.07 -50.34
C LEU A 52 16.59 5.27 -49.78
N GLN A 53 16.70 4.72 -48.56
CA GLN A 53 15.59 4.00 -47.94
C GLN A 53 14.61 4.98 -47.28
N ASP A 54 13.34 4.91 -47.67
CA ASP A 54 12.26 5.65 -47.02
C ASP A 54 12.03 5.11 -45.60
N LYS A 55 12.63 5.78 -44.62
CA LYS A 55 12.49 5.48 -43.18
C LYS A 55 11.26 6.16 -42.54
N THR A 56 10.35 6.71 -43.35
CA THR A 56 9.13 7.39 -42.89
C THR A 56 8.19 6.46 -42.13
N ASN A 57 8.19 5.17 -42.45
CA ASN A 57 7.38 4.13 -41.79
C ASN A 57 8.14 3.38 -40.68
N ALA A 58 9.37 3.76 -40.34
CA ALA A 58 10.13 3.10 -39.29
C ALA A 58 9.52 3.39 -37.92
N ALA A 59 9.11 2.34 -37.20
CA ALA A 59 8.42 2.46 -35.91
C ALA A 59 9.26 3.16 -34.82
N GLN A 60 10.59 3.15 -34.96
CA GLN A 60 11.50 3.81 -34.03
C GLN A 60 12.84 4.16 -34.70
N LEU A 61 13.33 5.39 -34.46
CA LEU A 61 14.59 5.88 -34.98
C LEU A 61 15.40 6.62 -33.90
N THR A 62 16.72 6.54 -34.00
CA THR A 62 17.63 7.36 -33.18
C THR A 62 17.72 8.79 -33.70
N HIS A 63 18.40 9.69 -32.98
CA HIS A 63 18.64 11.07 -33.44
C HIS A 63 19.42 11.12 -34.78
N ARG A 64 20.20 10.07 -35.09
CA ARG A 64 20.94 9.91 -36.36
C ARG A 64 20.13 9.19 -37.43
N ARG A 65 18.82 8.99 -37.22
CA ARG A 65 17.92 8.27 -38.13
C ARG A 65 18.36 6.82 -38.39
N GLN A 66 18.89 6.16 -37.36
CA GLN A 66 19.22 4.74 -37.42
C GLN A 66 18.08 3.90 -36.84
N ALA A 67 17.70 2.85 -37.55
CA ALA A 67 16.68 1.91 -37.10
C ALA A 67 17.29 0.75 -36.29
N LEU A 68 16.47 0.03 -35.52
CA LEU A 68 16.92 -1.10 -34.69
C LEU A 68 17.74 -2.14 -35.48
N PRO A 69 17.35 -2.61 -36.68
CA PRO A 69 18.15 -3.59 -37.43
C PRO A 69 19.55 -3.08 -37.80
N GLU A 70 19.67 -1.79 -38.15
CA GLU A 70 20.97 -1.17 -38.48
C GLU A 70 21.89 -1.13 -37.26
N LEU A 71 21.34 -0.81 -36.08
CA LEU A 71 22.09 -0.82 -34.82
C LEU A 71 22.54 -2.23 -34.46
N LEU A 72 21.64 -3.23 -34.54
CA LEU A 72 21.97 -4.63 -34.23
C LEU A 72 23.08 -5.18 -35.14
N GLN A 73 23.11 -4.76 -36.41
CA GLN A 73 24.20 -5.11 -37.32
C GLN A 73 25.53 -4.45 -36.91
N GLN A 74 25.50 -3.19 -36.47
CA GLN A 74 26.69 -2.45 -36.06
C GLN A 74 27.29 -2.92 -34.73
N ILE A 75 26.50 -3.57 -33.84
CA ILE A 75 27.00 -4.19 -32.59
C ILE A 75 28.01 -5.31 -32.88
N GLY A 76 27.92 -5.99 -34.03
CA GLY A 76 28.87 -7.02 -34.45
C GLY A 76 30.08 -6.51 -35.24
N HIS A 77 30.26 -5.20 -35.39
CA HIS A 77 31.32 -4.64 -36.22
C HIS A 77 32.71 -4.83 -35.59
N TYR A 78 33.75 -5.07 -36.40
CA TYR A 78 35.13 -5.25 -35.91
C TYR A 78 35.75 -4.02 -35.22
N ASN A 79 35.09 -2.85 -35.29
CA ASN A 79 35.59 -1.60 -34.74
C ASN A 79 34.86 -1.29 -33.43
N ALA A 80 35.61 -1.24 -32.32
CA ALA A 80 35.11 -0.98 -30.99
C ALA A 80 34.26 0.30 -30.88
N HIS A 81 34.71 1.41 -31.48
CA HIS A 81 33.97 2.67 -31.45
C HIS A 81 32.66 2.61 -32.24
N MET A 82 32.59 1.79 -33.29
CA MET A 82 31.35 1.57 -34.03
C MET A 82 30.34 0.80 -33.17
N ARG A 83 30.79 -0.28 -32.52
CA ARG A 83 29.97 -1.07 -31.60
C ARG A 83 29.47 -0.23 -30.42
N GLN A 84 30.37 0.55 -29.81
CA GLN A 84 30.03 1.46 -28.72
C GLN A 84 28.96 2.49 -29.13
N ARG A 85 29.09 3.10 -30.32
CA ARG A 85 28.09 4.03 -30.86
C ARG A 85 26.76 3.36 -31.14
N ALA A 86 26.78 2.13 -31.66
CA ALA A 86 25.56 1.35 -31.89
C ALA A 86 24.83 1.02 -30.58
N LEU A 87 25.57 0.63 -29.54
CA LEU A 87 25.05 0.44 -28.19
C LEU A 87 24.44 1.74 -27.63
N GLN A 88 25.12 2.87 -27.79
CA GLN A 88 24.56 4.17 -27.38
C GLN A 88 23.26 4.50 -28.12
N GLY A 89 23.18 4.20 -29.43
CA GLY A 89 21.93 4.31 -30.19
C GLY A 89 20.83 3.40 -29.65
N LEU A 90 21.16 2.16 -29.24
CA LEU A 90 20.21 1.25 -28.63
C LEU A 90 19.71 1.76 -27.26
N LYS A 91 20.59 2.42 -26.47
CA LYS A 91 20.22 3.12 -25.23
C LYS A 91 19.17 4.19 -25.50
N GLU A 92 19.38 5.02 -26.53
CA GLU A 92 18.43 6.07 -26.93
C GLU A 92 17.06 5.46 -27.25
N LEU A 93 17.01 4.36 -28.01
CA LEU A 93 15.76 3.66 -28.31
C LEU A 93 15.07 3.10 -27.05
N ALA A 94 15.83 2.61 -26.07
CA ALA A 94 15.25 2.10 -24.82
C ALA A 94 14.61 3.19 -23.95
N THR A 95 15.08 4.44 -24.07
CA THR A 95 14.58 5.58 -23.29
C THR A 95 13.42 6.34 -23.91
N GLN A 96 13.04 6.03 -25.15
CA GLN A 96 11.92 6.69 -25.84
C GLN A 96 10.57 6.08 -25.44
N ASP A 97 9.48 6.87 -25.54
CA ASP A 97 8.11 6.41 -25.26
C ASP A 97 7.66 5.23 -26.15
N THR A 98 8.28 5.10 -27.33
CA THR A 98 8.04 4.03 -28.32
C THR A 98 8.86 2.76 -28.07
N ALA A 99 9.52 2.62 -26.91
CA ALA A 99 10.35 1.45 -26.54
C ALA A 99 9.60 0.10 -26.53
N ARG A 100 8.27 0.07 -26.69
CA ARG A 100 7.49 -1.16 -26.91
C ARG A 100 8.00 -1.98 -28.12
N ASN A 101 8.56 -1.35 -29.14
CA ASN A 101 9.12 -2.04 -30.31
C ASN A 101 10.32 -2.96 -29.95
N LEU A 102 11.07 -2.64 -28.90
CA LEU A 102 12.16 -3.51 -28.42
C LEU A 102 11.60 -4.82 -27.84
N ARG A 103 10.45 -4.78 -27.17
CA ARG A 103 9.78 -5.98 -26.61
C ARG A 103 9.38 -6.96 -27.71
N ALA A 104 8.86 -6.45 -28.83
CA ALA A 104 8.43 -7.27 -29.96
C ALA A 104 9.61 -8.00 -30.64
N ASN A 105 10.83 -7.46 -30.54
CA ASN A 105 12.03 -7.99 -31.18
C ASN A 105 13.05 -8.55 -30.18
N ALA A 106 12.59 -8.94 -28.97
CA ALA A 106 13.48 -9.32 -27.87
C ALA A 106 14.46 -10.46 -28.20
N SER A 107 14.03 -11.47 -28.98
CA SER A 107 14.88 -12.60 -29.37
C SER A 107 16.12 -12.16 -30.17
N VAL A 108 15.90 -11.48 -31.29
CA VAL A 108 16.95 -11.02 -32.21
C VAL A 108 17.86 -10.00 -31.54
N LEU A 109 17.26 -9.13 -30.71
CA LEU A 109 17.99 -8.15 -29.95
C LEU A 109 18.93 -8.81 -28.92
N LEU A 110 18.46 -9.81 -28.15
CA LEU A 110 19.28 -10.48 -27.14
C LEU A 110 20.41 -11.29 -27.77
N GLU A 111 20.14 -11.97 -28.89
CA GLU A 111 21.16 -12.74 -29.63
C GLU A 111 22.37 -11.87 -30.00
N ARG A 112 22.13 -10.61 -30.39
CA ARG A 112 23.20 -9.67 -30.77
C ARG A 112 23.77 -8.90 -29.60
N PHE A 113 22.96 -8.62 -28.59
CA PHE A 113 23.34 -7.79 -27.45
C PHE A 113 24.15 -8.56 -26.39
N LEU A 114 23.76 -9.79 -26.03
CA LEU A 114 24.41 -10.53 -24.94
C LEU A 114 25.92 -10.76 -25.14
N PRO A 115 26.42 -11.05 -26.37
CA PRO A 115 27.86 -11.10 -26.62
C PRO A 115 28.60 -9.79 -26.32
N ALA A 116 27.95 -8.63 -26.48
CA ALA A 116 28.56 -7.33 -26.22
C ALA A 116 28.82 -7.06 -24.72
N LEU A 117 28.17 -7.80 -23.81
CA LEU A 117 28.49 -7.77 -22.38
C LEU A 117 29.85 -8.41 -22.08
N LEU A 118 30.30 -9.32 -22.95
CA LEU A 118 31.56 -10.07 -22.82
C LEU A 118 32.60 -9.61 -23.84
N ASP A 119 32.48 -8.37 -24.32
CA ASP A 119 33.36 -7.82 -25.34
C ASP A 119 34.81 -7.70 -24.85
N GLU A 120 35.79 -7.85 -25.75
CA GLU A 120 37.22 -7.67 -25.41
C GLU A 120 37.53 -6.22 -24.96
N GLU A 121 36.84 -5.23 -25.53
CA GLU A 121 37.11 -3.82 -25.31
C GLU A 121 36.27 -3.24 -24.17
N GLY A 122 36.95 -2.68 -23.15
CA GLY A 122 36.28 -2.13 -21.96
C GLY A 122 35.26 -1.03 -22.26
N VAL A 123 35.55 -0.18 -23.26
CA VAL A 123 34.63 0.91 -23.67
C VAL A 123 33.32 0.38 -24.25
N VAL A 124 33.32 -0.82 -24.86
CA VAL A 124 32.12 -1.46 -25.39
C VAL A 124 31.34 -2.11 -24.26
N ARG A 125 32.02 -2.80 -23.33
CA ARG A 125 31.39 -3.42 -22.16
C ARG A 125 30.71 -2.40 -21.24
N ASP A 126 31.35 -1.28 -20.95
CA ASP A 126 30.74 -0.21 -20.15
C ASP A 126 29.48 0.36 -20.83
N ALA A 127 29.52 0.55 -22.15
CA ALA A 127 28.34 0.96 -22.92
C ALA A 127 27.25 -0.13 -22.89
N ALA A 128 27.61 -1.41 -22.99
CA ALA A 128 26.68 -2.52 -22.93
C ALA A 128 25.98 -2.60 -21.56
N VAL A 129 26.69 -2.43 -20.45
CA VAL A 129 26.09 -2.40 -19.10
C VAL A 129 25.10 -1.24 -18.94
N GLN A 130 25.42 -0.06 -19.47
CA GLN A 130 24.50 1.08 -19.43
C GLN A 130 23.23 0.85 -20.26
N VAL A 131 23.38 0.22 -21.42
CA VAL A 131 22.26 -0.16 -22.29
C VAL A 131 21.40 -1.24 -21.63
N TRP A 132 22.04 -2.24 -21.01
CA TRP A 132 21.37 -3.29 -20.24
C TRP A 132 20.45 -2.70 -19.18
N LYS A 133 20.98 -1.77 -18.38
CA LYS A 133 20.22 -1.05 -17.35
C LYS A 133 19.00 -0.31 -17.91
N ALA A 134 19.14 0.35 -19.06
CA ALA A 134 18.04 1.05 -19.71
C ALA A 134 16.98 0.10 -20.31
N MET A 135 17.42 -1.08 -20.77
CA MET A 135 16.54 -2.06 -21.42
C MET A 135 15.76 -2.94 -20.43
N LEU A 136 16.31 -3.21 -19.24
CA LEU A 136 15.68 -4.10 -18.24
C LEU A 136 14.23 -3.70 -17.86
N PRO A 137 13.90 -2.43 -17.55
CA PRO A 137 12.52 -2.03 -17.24
C PRO A 137 11.56 -2.21 -18.43
N VAL A 138 12.09 -2.08 -19.65
CA VAL A 138 11.31 -2.26 -20.87
C VAL A 138 11.08 -3.75 -21.11
N LEU A 139 12.12 -4.58 -21.02
CA LEU A 139 12.06 -5.97 -21.48
C LEU A 139 11.63 -6.99 -20.41
N SER A 140 11.49 -6.60 -19.14
CA SER A 140 11.26 -7.51 -18.00
C SER A 140 10.29 -8.67 -18.28
N SER A 141 9.11 -8.40 -18.85
CA SER A 141 8.11 -9.42 -19.19
C SER A 141 8.48 -10.29 -20.41
N ALA A 142 9.23 -9.75 -21.37
CA ALA A 142 9.68 -10.44 -22.58
C ALA A 142 10.97 -11.27 -22.36
N LEU A 143 11.72 -11.02 -21.28
CA LEU A 143 12.97 -11.72 -20.96
C LEU A 143 12.77 -13.11 -20.37
N LYS A 144 11.57 -13.41 -19.83
CA LYS A 144 11.23 -14.69 -19.20
C LYS A 144 11.69 -15.93 -19.98
N PRO A 145 11.34 -16.11 -21.27
CA PRO A 145 11.78 -17.30 -22.04
C PRO A 145 13.29 -17.34 -22.30
N PHE A 146 14.01 -16.22 -22.14
CA PHE A 146 15.46 -16.11 -22.37
C PHE A 146 16.28 -16.09 -21.07
N ALA A 147 15.64 -16.24 -19.90
CA ALA A 147 16.32 -16.08 -18.61
C ALA A 147 17.51 -17.04 -18.43
N THR A 148 17.36 -18.31 -18.84
CA THR A 148 18.46 -19.31 -18.82
C THR A 148 19.62 -18.89 -19.72
N LEU A 149 19.34 -18.32 -20.89
CA LEU A 149 20.37 -17.82 -21.82
C LEU A 149 21.15 -16.66 -21.18
N VAL A 150 20.44 -15.68 -20.60
CA VAL A 150 21.04 -14.53 -19.92
C VAL A 150 21.97 -14.99 -18.79
N VAL A 151 21.51 -15.91 -17.93
CA VAL A 151 22.33 -16.45 -16.83
C VAL A 151 23.53 -17.25 -17.36
N THR A 152 23.40 -17.92 -18.51
CA THR A 152 24.52 -18.63 -19.13
C THR A 152 25.62 -17.65 -19.58
N TYR A 153 25.25 -16.51 -20.17
CA TYR A 153 26.20 -15.45 -20.51
C TYR A 153 26.88 -14.85 -19.26
N PHE A 154 26.12 -14.67 -18.17
CA PHE A 154 26.70 -14.27 -16.89
C PHE A 154 27.69 -15.29 -16.35
N CYS A 155 27.35 -16.58 -16.41
CA CYS A 155 28.26 -17.65 -16.02
C CYS A 155 29.57 -17.59 -16.83
N SER A 156 29.51 -17.45 -18.15
CA SER A 156 30.70 -17.32 -18.99
C SER A 156 31.51 -16.05 -18.70
N GLY A 157 30.84 -14.95 -18.35
CA GLY A 157 31.50 -13.70 -17.98
C GLY A 157 32.26 -13.80 -16.66
N LEU A 158 31.71 -14.48 -15.65
CA LEU A 158 32.36 -14.70 -14.37
C LEU A 158 33.57 -15.63 -14.47
N THR A 159 33.57 -16.58 -15.41
CA THR A 159 34.70 -17.49 -15.67
C THR A 159 35.67 -16.97 -16.73
N HIS A 160 35.49 -15.73 -17.21
CA HIS A 160 36.32 -15.18 -18.27
C HIS A 160 37.78 -14.96 -17.81
N LEU A 161 38.74 -15.15 -18.72
CA LEU A 161 40.17 -15.02 -18.41
C LEU A 161 40.55 -13.58 -18.00
N GLN A 162 39.94 -12.59 -18.66
CA GLN A 162 40.19 -11.17 -18.36
C GLN A 162 39.43 -10.71 -17.10
N VAL A 163 40.16 -10.14 -16.14
CA VAL A 163 39.59 -9.58 -14.90
C VAL A 163 38.57 -8.48 -15.19
N GLY A 164 38.81 -7.62 -16.19
CA GLY A 164 37.88 -6.55 -16.56
C GLY A 164 36.51 -7.09 -16.99
N VAL A 165 36.48 -8.17 -17.80
CA VAL A 165 35.23 -8.82 -18.20
C VAL A 165 34.49 -9.41 -17.00
N ARG A 166 35.22 -10.03 -16.05
CA ARG A 166 34.61 -10.54 -14.81
C ARG A 166 33.98 -9.43 -13.97
N GLN A 167 34.65 -8.27 -13.85
CA GLN A 167 34.11 -7.09 -13.15
C GLN A 167 32.85 -6.56 -13.83
N ASP A 168 32.86 -6.43 -15.16
CA ASP A 168 31.71 -5.91 -15.91
C ASP A 168 30.53 -6.90 -15.93
N ALA A 169 30.80 -8.21 -15.92
CA ALA A 169 29.77 -9.23 -15.72
C ALA A 169 29.09 -9.09 -14.34
N LEU A 170 29.85 -8.83 -13.28
CA LEU A 170 29.28 -8.54 -11.95
C LEU A 170 28.39 -7.30 -11.96
N LYS A 171 28.80 -6.23 -12.67
CA LYS A 171 27.94 -5.03 -12.85
C LYS A 171 26.63 -5.40 -13.57
N ALA A 172 26.69 -6.19 -14.64
CA ALA A 172 25.51 -6.61 -15.40
C ALA A 172 24.54 -7.47 -14.57
N ILE A 173 25.07 -8.41 -13.76
CA ILE A 173 24.28 -9.21 -12.82
C ILE A 173 23.62 -8.31 -11.77
N ASN A 174 24.37 -7.35 -11.21
CA ASN A 174 23.85 -6.42 -10.22
C ASN A 174 22.67 -5.59 -10.74
N GLU A 175 22.74 -5.11 -11.99
CA GLU A 175 21.63 -4.38 -12.61
C GLU A 175 20.40 -5.26 -12.84
N LEU A 176 20.58 -6.53 -13.27
CA LEU A 176 19.47 -7.48 -13.42
C LEU A 176 18.78 -7.76 -12.08
N VAL A 177 19.55 -8.03 -11.02
CA VAL A 177 18.99 -8.34 -9.70
C VAL A 177 18.29 -7.12 -9.08
N THR A 178 18.76 -5.90 -9.40
CA THR A 178 18.16 -4.67 -8.88
C THR A 178 16.83 -4.32 -9.57
N ILE A 179 16.70 -4.58 -10.88
CA ILE A 179 15.53 -4.16 -11.67
C ILE A 179 14.52 -5.30 -11.89
N ALA A 180 14.99 -6.51 -12.18
CA ALA A 180 14.16 -7.66 -12.54
C ALA A 180 14.63 -8.95 -11.83
N PRO A 181 14.58 -8.99 -10.49
CA PRO A 181 15.04 -10.16 -9.71
C PRO A 181 14.22 -11.43 -10.00
N GLU A 182 12.97 -11.28 -10.46
CA GLU A 182 12.05 -12.38 -10.82
C GLU A 182 12.64 -13.30 -11.90
N LEU A 183 13.40 -12.75 -12.85
CA LEU A 183 14.04 -13.51 -13.92
C LEU A 183 15.03 -14.54 -13.37
N LEU A 184 15.77 -14.17 -12.31
CA LEU A 184 16.71 -15.07 -11.66
C LEU A 184 15.97 -16.04 -10.72
N GLN A 185 14.95 -15.57 -10.01
CA GLN A 185 14.19 -16.36 -9.02
C GLN A 185 13.34 -17.47 -9.66
N LEU A 186 12.56 -17.14 -10.67
CA LEU A 186 11.53 -18.04 -11.21
C LEU A 186 11.93 -18.64 -12.56
N ASP A 187 12.52 -17.82 -13.43
CA ASP A 187 12.58 -18.14 -14.86
C ASP A 187 13.93 -18.74 -15.32
N ALA A 188 15.04 -18.43 -14.65
CA ALA A 188 16.39 -18.87 -15.07
C ALA A 188 16.61 -20.41 -15.07
N GLY A 189 15.76 -21.16 -14.37
CA GLY A 189 15.93 -22.60 -14.16
C GLY A 189 16.85 -22.94 -12.98
N ARG A 190 16.79 -24.18 -12.50
CA ARG A 190 17.57 -24.62 -11.31
C ARG A 190 19.05 -24.79 -11.61
N GLU A 191 19.39 -25.41 -12.73
CA GLU A 191 20.78 -25.69 -13.11
C GLU A 191 21.60 -24.42 -13.36
N ALA A 192 21.03 -23.44 -14.09
CA ALA A 192 21.69 -22.18 -14.37
C ALA A 192 21.96 -21.39 -13.07
N ARG A 193 21.01 -21.40 -12.13
CA ARG A 193 21.20 -20.82 -10.78
C ARG A 193 22.31 -21.53 -10.01
N SER A 194 22.31 -22.87 -9.99
CA SER A 194 23.36 -23.67 -9.36
C SER A 194 24.74 -23.29 -9.90
N ARG A 195 24.88 -23.23 -11.23
CA ARG A 195 26.14 -22.89 -11.88
C ARG A 195 26.59 -21.46 -11.58
N LEU A 196 25.64 -20.52 -11.52
CA LEU A 196 25.92 -19.14 -11.14
C LEU A 196 26.53 -19.08 -9.73
N LEU A 197 25.95 -19.81 -8.76
CA LEU A 197 26.47 -19.89 -7.39
C LEU A 197 27.84 -20.58 -7.31
N ASP A 198 28.07 -21.64 -8.09
CA ASP A 198 29.39 -22.28 -8.19
C ASP A 198 30.45 -21.27 -8.70
N ASN A 199 30.12 -20.48 -9.72
CA ASN A 199 31.03 -19.45 -10.23
C ASN A 199 31.31 -18.34 -9.22
N PHE A 200 30.31 -17.93 -8.42
CA PHE A 200 30.53 -17.00 -7.31
C PHE A 200 31.44 -17.59 -6.23
N ARG A 201 31.24 -18.86 -5.86
CA ARG A 201 32.15 -19.57 -4.93
C ARG A 201 33.57 -19.51 -5.45
N ASP A 202 33.78 -19.92 -6.69
CA ASP A 202 35.13 -20.02 -7.26
C ASP A 202 35.78 -18.63 -7.34
N LEU A 203 35.01 -17.59 -7.69
CA LEU A 203 35.50 -16.22 -7.74
C LEU A 203 35.88 -15.66 -6.34
N ILE A 204 35.15 -16.05 -5.31
CA ILE A 204 35.36 -15.64 -3.91
C ILE A 204 36.49 -16.45 -3.26
N GLY A 205 36.58 -17.75 -3.53
CA GLY A 205 37.62 -18.65 -3.02
C GLY A 205 38.95 -18.57 -3.79
N ALA A 206 39.00 -17.79 -4.88
CA ALA A 206 40.17 -17.65 -5.76
C ALA A 206 41.37 -16.87 -5.16
N ALA A 207 41.64 -17.00 -3.86
CA ALA A 207 42.86 -16.48 -3.24
C ALA A 207 44.15 -17.04 -3.90
N GLN A 208 44.06 -18.16 -4.63
CA GLN A 208 45.21 -18.89 -5.19
C GLN A 208 45.24 -19.06 -6.72
N THR A 209 44.33 -18.48 -7.51
CA THR A 209 44.19 -18.88 -8.94
C THR A 209 45.33 -18.47 -9.89
N GLN A 210 46.49 -18.00 -9.39
CA GLN A 210 47.70 -17.77 -10.21
C GLN A 210 49.02 -18.15 -9.51
N GLY A 211 49.02 -19.12 -8.58
CA GLY A 211 50.28 -19.69 -8.04
C GLY A 211 51.17 -18.74 -7.22
N ILE A 212 50.74 -17.49 -7.02
CA ILE A 212 51.43 -16.48 -6.22
C ILE A 212 50.52 -16.17 -5.04
N ARG A 213 50.99 -16.46 -3.82
CA ARG A 213 50.34 -16.05 -2.58
C ARG A 213 50.46 -14.53 -2.46
N MET A 214 49.54 -13.78 -3.07
CA MET A 214 49.48 -12.33 -2.89
C MET A 214 49.11 -12.06 -1.43
N LYS A 215 50.04 -11.45 -0.68
CA LYS A 215 49.70 -10.79 0.59
C LYS A 215 48.89 -9.55 0.23
N ASN A 216 47.57 -9.65 0.31
CA ASN A 216 46.69 -8.52 0.06
C ASN A 216 46.62 -7.68 1.35
N THR A 217 47.39 -6.60 1.41
CA THR A 217 47.26 -5.60 2.47
C THR A 217 46.14 -4.63 2.09
N TYR A 218 45.19 -4.39 2.99
CA TYR A 218 44.00 -3.56 2.75
C TYR A 218 44.34 -2.08 2.46
N ASP A 219 45.52 -1.64 2.88
CA ASP A 219 46.05 -0.27 2.75
C ASP A 219 46.08 0.30 1.33
N VAL A 220 46.00 -0.53 0.28
CA VAL A 220 46.09 -0.05 -1.12
C VAL A 220 44.74 0.45 -1.67
N LEU A 221 43.62 0.26 -0.97
CA LEU A 221 42.30 0.73 -1.40
C LEU A 221 42.00 2.21 -1.08
N VAL A 222 42.86 2.88 -0.32
CA VAL A 222 42.64 4.26 0.17
C VAL A 222 42.79 5.34 -0.91
N VAL A 223 43.43 5.07 -2.06
CA VAL A 223 43.88 6.13 -3.00
C VAL A 223 42.86 6.51 -4.09
N ALA A 224 41.68 5.91 -4.15
CA ALA A 224 40.75 6.09 -5.28
C ALA A 224 39.44 6.81 -4.95
N SER A 225 39.46 7.89 -4.17
CA SER A 225 38.31 8.81 -4.10
C SER A 225 38.60 10.13 -3.40
N GLU A 226 39.16 11.13 -4.10
CA GLU A 226 38.80 12.57 -3.92
C GLU A 226 39.27 13.39 -5.14
N PRO A 227 38.41 14.24 -5.75
CA PRO A 227 38.84 15.34 -6.59
C PRO A 227 38.80 16.64 -5.76
N SER A 228 39.89 16.98 -5.05
CA SER A 228 39.98 18.27 -4.37
C SER A 228 40.55 19.34 -5.30
N GLY A 229 39.73 20.33 -5.60
CA GLY A 229 40.14 21.55 -6.29
C GLY A 229 40.70 22.56 -5.30
N SER A 230 41.78 23.24 -5.68
CA SER A 230 42.10 24.58 -5.17
C SER A 230 43.06 25.30 -6.12
N ARG A 231 42.70 26.55 -6.43
CA ARG A 231 43.44 27.52 -7.25
C ARG A 231 44.54 28.19 -6.41
N GLY A 232 45.70 28.41 -7.03
CA GLY A 232 46.74 29.34 -6.53
C GLY A 232 47.85 29.52 -7.56
N ASN A 233 48.29 30.75 -7.82
CA ASN A 233 48.82 31.23 -9.11
C ASN A 233 50.30 31.71 -9.01
N LYS A 234 51.06 31.61 -10.13
CA LYS A 234 52.36 32.26 -10.50
C LYS A 234 53.63 31.84 -9.70
N LYS A 235 54.86 31.73 -10.25
CA LYS A 235 55.50 32.21 -11.50
C LYS A 235 56.85 31.49 -11.75
N ARG A 236 57.12 31.17 -13.03
CA ARG A 236 58.39 31.20 -13.82
C ARG A 236 59.67 30.40 -13.42
N ALA A 237 60.09 29.62 -14.43
CA ALA A 237 61.38 29.63 -15.16
C ALA A 237 62.39 28.48 -14.94
N ASP A 238 62.48 27.68 -16.02
CA ASP A 238 63.64 27.16 -16.74
C ASP A 238 64.64 26.20 -16.07
N GLY A 239 64.96 25.12 -16.78
CA GLY A 239 65.91 24.09 -16.35
C GLY A 239 65.68 22.72 -16.99
N ARG A 240 66.14 22.55 -18.24
CA ARG A 240 66.34 21.24 -18.88
C ARG A 240 67.17 20.32 -17.98
N GLN A 241 66.64 19.17 -17.58
CA GLN A 241 67.47 18.00 -17.28
C GLN A 241 66.71 16.68 -17.53
N LYS A 242 67.34 15.83 -18.35
CA LYS A 242 66.98 14.43 -18.61
C LYS A 242 66.90 13.65 -17.28
N VAL A 243 65.78 12.96 -17.03
CA VAL A 243 65.69 11.95 -15.96
C VAL A 243 65.18 10.63 -16.53
N LYS A 244 65.92 9.57 -16.17
CA LYS A 244 65.70 8.17 -16.48
C LYS A 244 64.28 7.71 -16.13
N SER A 245 63.74 6.84 -16.97
CA SER A 245 62.53 6.04 -16.74
C SER A 245 62.50 5.43 -15.33
N CYS A 246 61.73 6.04 -14.42
CA CYS A 246 61.31 5.41 -13.16
C CYS A 246 60.09 4.53 -13.43
N LYS A 247 60.21 3.27 -12.99
CA LYS A 247 59.14 2.27 -12.91
C LYS A 247 57.86 2.89 -12.33
N LYS A 248 56.73 2.70 -13.02
CA LYS A 248 55.40 2.96 -12.46
C LYS A 248 55.22 2.09 -11.23
N ALA A 249 54.83 2.73 -10.12
CA ALA A 249 54.41 2.06 -8.89
C ALA A 249 53.13 1.24 -9.14
N ASP A 250 53.10 0.04 -8.56
CA ASP A 250 52.02 -0.93 -8.66
C ASP A 250 50.73 -0.39 -8.02
N GLY A 251 49.61 -0.50 -8.73
CA GLY A 251 48.27 -0.21 -8.21
C GLY A 251 47.75 -1.31 -7.28
N PRO A 252 46.60 -1.10 -6.60
CA PRO A 252 46.00 -2.07 -5.69
C PRO A 252 45.83 -3.45 -6.34
N SER A 253 46.05 -4.50 -5.55
CA SER A 253 45.84 -5.89 -5.96
C SER A 253 44.39 -6.08 -6.41
N GLY A 254 44.16 -6.03 -7.74
CA GLY A 254 42.83 -6.11 -8.34
C GLY A 254 42.06 -7.41 -8.01
N ALA A 255 42.74 -8.40 -7.44
CA ALA A 255 42.16 -9.67 -7.00
C ALA A 255 41.23 -9.50 -5.78
N LEU A 256 41.66 -8.76 -4.76
CA LEU A 256 40.85 -8.55 -3.55
C LEU A 256 39.63 -7.66 -3.82
N ALA A 257 39.81 -6.59 -4.60
CA ALA A 257 38.71 -5.75 -5.04
C ALA A 257 37.64 -6.54 -5.82
N LEU A 258 38.06 -7.45 -6.70
CA LEU A 258 37.14 -8.33 -7.45
C LEU A 258 36.35 -9.26 -6.52
N ARG A 259 37.01 -9.89 -5.53
CA ARG A 259 36.37 -10.79 -4.55
C ARG A 259 35.27 -10.06 -3.78
N PHE A 260 35.52 -8.84 -3.33
CA PHE A 260 34.51 -8.06 -2.59
C PHE A 260 33.38 -7.52 -3.45
N VAL A 261 33.66 -7.09 -4.69
CA VAL A 261 32.59 -6.76 -5.65
C VAL A 261 31.73 -8.00 -5.92
N ALA A 262 32.35 -9.17 -6.07
CA ALA A 262 31.63 -10.43 -6.22
C ALA A 262 30.76 -10.75 -5.01
N LEU A 263 31.28 -10.58 -3.80
CA LEU A 263 30.56 -10.77 -2.54
C LEU A 263 29.32 -9.87 -2.43
N LYS A 264 29.46 -8.58 -2.78
CA LYS A 264 28.33 -7.62 -2.77
C LYS A 264 27.23 -8.01 -3.75
N VAL A 265 27.59 -8.51 -4.93
CA VAL A 265 26.61 -9.00 -5.91
C VAL A 265 25.99 -10.34 -5.47
N LEU A 266 26.79 -11.24 -4.91
CA LEU A 266 26.33 -12.52 -4.36
C LEU A 266 25.29 -12.30 -3.26
N HIS A 267 25.52 -11.35 -2.35
CA HIS A 267 24.57 -10.99 -1.30
C HIS A 267 23.18 -10.68 -1.89
N LYS A 268 23.12 -9.82 -2.91
CA LYS A 268 21.86 -9.48 -3.59
C LYS A 268 21.22 -10.68 -4.29
N VAL A 269 22.04 -11.52 -4.93
CA VAL A 269 21.58 -12.76 -5.58
C VAL A 269 20.95 -13.71 -4.56
N LEU A 270 21.59 -13.91 -3.40
CA LEU A 270 21.06 -14.77 -2.33
C LEU A 270 19.76 -14.20 -1.73
N LEU A 271 19.67 -12.89 -1.52
CA LEU A 271 18.43 -12.25 -1.06
C LEU A 271 17.28 -12.42 -2.08
N ALA A 272 17.57 -12.26 -3.36
CA ALA A 272 16.58 -12.48 -4.41
C ALA A 272 16.10 -13.93 -4.41
N VAL A 273 17.00 -14.91 -4.46
CA VAL A 273 16.63 -16.33 -4.50
C VAL A 273 15.94 -16.79 -3.20
N GLY A 274 16.32 -16.25 -2.03
CA GLY A 274 15.71 -16.57 -0.74
C GLY A 274 14.28 -16.03 -0.55
N ALA A 275 13.87 -14.99 -1.29
CA ALA A 275 12.52 -14.41 -1.20
C ALA A 275 11.41 -15.41 -1.60
N GLU A 276 11.72 -16.35 -2.50
CA GLU A 276 10.82 -17.43 -2.96
C GLU A 276 10.33 -18.28 -1.76
N GLN A 277 11.21 -18.54 -0.78
CA GLN A 277 10.90 -19.36 0.39
C GLN A 277 10.00 -18.62 1.40
N ARG A 278 10.20 -17.31 1.62
CA ARG A 278 9.30 -16.50 2.47
C ARG A 278 7.88 -16.42 1.88
N SER A 279 7.78 -16.23 0.56
CA SER A 279 6.49 -16.20 -0.16
C SER A 279 5.76 -17.55 -0.11
N ASN A 280 6.46 -18.66 -0.35
CA ASN A 280 5.88 -20.00 -0.26
C ASN A 280 5.51 -20.38 1.18
N ARG A 281 6.27 -19.96 2.20
CA ARG A 281 5.93 -20.19 3.62
C ARG A 281 4.69 -19.41 4.01
N MET A 282 4.55 -18.14 3.61
CA MET A 282 3.35 -17.32 3.82
C MET A 282 2.11 -17.87 3.11
N LYS A 283 2.24 -18.38 1.87
CA LYS A 283 1.15 -19.02 1.13
C LYS A 283 0.68 -20.33 1.78
N LYS A 284 1.62 -21.11 2.34
CA LYS A 284 1.30 -22.35 3.05
C LYS A 284 0.56 -22.09 4.37
N THR A 285 0.87 -21.00 5.09
CA THR A 285 0.09 -20.55 6.26
C THR A 285 -1.25 -19.91 5.91
N THR A 286 -1.38 -19.22 4.76
CA THR A 286 -2.68 -18.68 4.32
C THR A 286 -3.61 -19.75 3.74
N GLN A 287 -3.10 -20.78 3.05
CA GLN A 287 -3.92 -21.90 2.57
C GLN A 287 -4.41 -22.82 3.71
N THR A 288 -3.62 -22.96 4.79
CA THR A 288 -4.06 -23.69 6.00
C THR A 288 -5.02 -22.85 6.87
N ALA A 289 -5.00 -21.52 6.76
CA ALA A 289 -5.92 -20.62 7.46
C ALA A 289 -7.23 -20.33 6.69
N GLN A 290 -7.25 -20.46 5.36
CA GLN A 290 -8.46 -20.28 4.54
C GLN A 290 -9.35 -21.53 4.51
N SER A 291 -8.86 -22.70 4.94
CA SER A 291 -9.65 -23.93 4.97
C SER A 291 -10.56 -24.09 6.21
N THR A 292 -10.56 -23.15 7.16
CA THR A 292 -11.36 -23.28 8.40
C THR A 292 -12.21 -22.07 8.76
N ALA A 293 -12.47 -21.16 7.82
CA ALA A 293 -13.35 -20.01 8.06
C ALA A 293 -14.11 -19.57 6.79
N GLU A 294 -14.84 -20.49 6.17
CA GLU A 294 -15.98 -20.13 5.33
C GLU A 294 -17.25 -20.72 5.96
N VAL A 295 -18.05 -19.84 6.57
CA VAL A 295 -19.43 -20.14 6.97
C VAL A 295 -20.27 -20.24 5.68
N PRO A 296 -21.13 -21.25 5.53
CA PRO A 296 -21.89 -21.46 4.30
C PRO A 296 -22.96 -20.39 4.15
N MET A 297 -22.70 -19.38 3.32
CA MET A 297 -23.75 -18.54 2.77
C MET A 297 -24.49 -19.34 1.71
N THR A 298 -25.78 -19.54 1.94
CA THR A 298 -26.75 -20.19 1.06
C THR A 298 -26.71 -19.53 -0.33
N LYS A 299 -26.10 -20.21 -1.31
CA LYS A 299 -26.22 -19.86 -2.72
C LYS A 299 -27.27 -20.76 -3.38
N THR A 300 -28.36 -20.11 -3.76
CA THR A 300 -29.38 -20.55 -4.69
C THR A 300 -28.76 -21.15 -5.96
N LEU A 301 -29.27 -22.32 -6.33
CA LEU A 301 -28.96 -23.07 -7.54
C LEU A 301 -29.37 -22.30 -8.79
N LEU A 302 -28.40 -21.86 -9.59
CA LEU A 302 -28.57 -21.65 -11.02
C LEU A 302 -27.41 -22.31 -11.76
N LEU A 303 -27.71 -23.47 -12.33
CA LEU A 303 -26.87 -24.22 -13.25
C LEU A 303 -26.77 -23.45 -14.58
N TYR A 304 -25.57 -23.01 -14.94
CA TYR A 304 -25.20 -22.73 -16.32
C TYR A 304 -23.85 -23.43 -16.60
N PRO A 305 -23.72 -24.18 -17.71
CA PRO A 305 -22.51 -24.95 -17.99
C PRO A 305 -21.39 -24.02 -18.49
N THR A 306 -20.22 -24.12 -17.87
CA THR A 306 -18.97 -23.50 -18.35
C THR A 306 -18.38 -24.32 -19.50
N PRO A 307 -17.92 -23.67 -20.59
CA PRO A 307 -17.37 -24.38 -21.75
C PRO A 307 -15.98 -24.94 -21.46
N GLN A 308 -15.80 -26.24 -21.70
CA GLN A 308 -14.50 -26.89 -21.75
C GLN A 308 -13.79 -26.52 -23.06
N LEU A 309 -12.70 -25.76 -22.96
CA LEU A 309 -11.80 -25.50 -24.08
C LEU A 309 -10.88 -26.70 -24.28
N VAL A 310 -11.15 -27.43 -25.37
CA VAL A 310 -10.31 -28.47 -25.96
C VAL A 310 -8.96 -27.85 -26.37
N ALA A 311 -7.86 -28.45 -25.91
CA ALA A 311 -6.51 -28.07 -26.32
C ALA A 311 -6.26 -28.42 -27.80
N PRO A 312 -5.75 -27.49 -28.64
CA PRO A 312 -5.18 -27.86 -29.92
C PRO A 312 -3.71 -28.26 -29.71
N GLY A 313 -3.45 -29.55 -29.90
CA GLY A 313 -2.11 -30.08 -30.11
C GLY A 313 -1.50 -29.58 -31.42
N MET A 314 -0.17 -29.67 -31.48
CA MET A 314 0.77 -29.40 -32.60
C MET A 314 1.77 -28.28 -32.30
N LEU A 315 2.63 -28.49 -31.30
CA LEU A 315 3.99 -27.91 -31.18
C LEU A 315 4.86 -28.60 -30.09
N ALA A 316 4.41 -29.72 -29.54
CA ALA A 316 5.12 -30.53 -28.53
C ALA A 316 5.98 -31.65 -29.14
N ALA A 317 6.36 -31.56 -30.42
CA ALA A 317 7.16 -32.57 -31.11
C ALA A 317 8.66 -32.24 -31.19
N ALA A 318 9.08 -31.03 -30.82
CA ALA A 318 10.50 -30.62 -30.87
C ALA A 318 11.25 -30.80 -29.54
N THR A 319 10.55 -30.98 -28.41
CA THR A 319 11.15 -31.13 -27.07
C THR A 319 11.31 -32.59 -26.62
N ALA A 320 10.77 -33.56 -27.37
CA ALA A 320 10.89 -34.98 -27.06
C ALA A 320 12.17 -35.64 -27.60
N ALA A 321 12.93 -34.97 -28.48
CA ALA A 321 14.15 -35.54 -29.09
C ALA A 321 15.40 -35.49 -28.18
N SER A 322 15.33 -34.84 -27.01
CA SER A 322 16.46 -34.75 -26.07
C SER A 322 16.48 -35.84 -24.99
N LEU A 323 15.49 -36.74 -24.96
CA LEU A 323 15.30 -37.68 -23.84
C LEU A 323 15.69 -39.14 -24.13
N MET A 324 16.31 -39.42 -25.28
CA MET A 324 16.81 -40.77 -25.57
C MET A 324 18.22 -40.77 -26.18
N THR A 325 19.22 -40.48 -25.34
CA THR A 325 20.55 -41.11 -25.45
C THR A 325 21.21 -41.19 -24.07
N ASN A 326 21.45 -42.44 -23.65
CA ASN A 326 22.54 -42.92 -22.79
C ASN A 326 22.37 -42.91 -21.25
N ALA A 327 21.94 -44.09 -20.77
CA ALA A 327 22.61 -44.96 -19.79
C ALA A 327 23.77 -44.41 -18.91
N ALA A 328 23.63 -44.73 -17.61
CA ALA A 328 24.64 -44.78 -16.55
C ALA A 328 25.25 -43.46 -16.03
N GLY A 329 24.64 -42.92 -14.96
CA GLY A 329 25.27 -41.92 -14.09
C GLY A 329 24.27 -41.24 -13.14
N LYS A 330 24.43 -41.42 -11.83
CA LYS A 330 23.73 -40.65 -10.79
C LYS A 330 24.13 -39.18 -10.88
N THR A 331 23.28 -38.28 -11.36
CA THR A 331 23.37 -36.84 -11.12
C THR A 331 21.98 -36.28 -10.80
N GLY A 332 21.57 -36.39 -9.54
CA GLY A 332 20.45 -35.60 -9.04
C GLY A 332 20.79 -34.12 -9.22
N CYS A 333 20.00 -33.39 -9.99
CA CYS A 333 20.16 -31.94 -10.16
C CYS A 333 20.01 -31.27 -8.78
N ALA A 334 21.13 -30.91 -8.17
CA ALA A 334 21.21 -30.32 -6.83
C ALA A 334 20.30 -29.08 -6.72
N SER A 335 19.58 -28.96 -5.60
CA SER A 335 18.85 -27.73 -5.28
C SER A 335 19.82 -26.55 -5.12
N TRP A 336 19.39 -25.31 -5.40
CA TRP A 336 20.29 -24.14 -5.23
C TRP A 336 20.79 -24.02 -3.79
N GLN A 337 20.01 -24.53 -2.83
CA GLN A 337 20.35 -24.61 -1.42
C GLN A 337 21.56 -25.50 -1.16
N GLU A 338 21.66 -26.67 -1.80
CA GLU A 338 22.83 -27.56 -1.71
C GLU A 338 24.09 -26.88 -2.21
N LYS A 339 23.97 -26.13 -3.31
CA LYS A 339 25.10 -25.44 -3.94
C LYS A 339 25.53 -24.22 -3.15
N ALA A 340 24.59 -23.51 -2.55
CA ALA A 340 24.87 -22.41 -1.63
C ALA A 340 25.70 -22.85 -0.41
N ARG A 341 25.61 -24.12 0.03
CA ARG A 341 26.45 -24.66 1.13
C ARG A 341 27.94 -24.58 0.82
N THR A 342 28.30 -24.76 -0.45
CA THR A 342 29.69 -24.74 -0.89
C THR A 342 30.32 -23.34 -0.82
N LEU A 343 29.52 -22.30 -0.57
CA LEU A 343 30.01 -20.93 -0.33
C LEU A 343 30.59 -20.76 1.08
N LEU A 344 30.13 -21.54 2.06
CA LEU A 344 30.51 -21.35 3.47
C LEU A 344 32.03 -21.41 3.74
N PRO A 345 32.81 -22.35 3.17
CA PRO A 345 34.27 -22.36 3.33
C PRO A 345 34.93 -21.08 2.81
N ALA A 346 34.55 -20.62 1.62
CA ALA A 346 35.12 -19.42 1.02
C ALA A 346 34.77 -18.15 1.81
N LEU A 347 33.59 -18.11 2.42
CA LEU A 347 33.18 -17.03 3.32
C LEU A 347 33.94 -17.06 4.65
N LEU A 348 34.21 -18.25 5.19
CA LEU A 348 35.02 -18.40 6.41
C LEU A 348 36.46 -17.94 6.17
N GLU A 349 37.09 -18.34 5.06
CA GLU A 349 38.43 -17.90 4.70
C GLU A 349 38.49 -16.37 4.55
N LEU A 350 37.52 -15.77 3.86
CA LEU A 350 37.44 -14.31 3.75
C LEU A 350 37.26 -13.61 5.10
N TRP A 351 36.48 -14.20 6.01
CA TRP A 351 36.32 -13.65 7.36
C TRP A 351 37.65 -13.65 8.12
N LEU A 352 38.38 -14.77 8.09
CA LEU A 352 39.68 -14.90 8.74
C LEU A 352 40.71 -13.93 8.12
N GLU A 353 40.72 -13.77 6.79
CA GLU A 353 41.55 -12.76 6.10
C GLU A 353 41.22 -11.33 6.56
N CYS A 354 39.98 -11.03 6.92
CA CYS A 354 39.55 -9.70 7.40
C CYS A 354 39.92 -9.43 8.87
N VAL A 355 39.94 -10.46 9.72
CA VAL A 355 40.14 -10.31 11.18
C VAL A 355 41.63 -10.20 11.57
N ASP A 356 42.56 -10.53 10.67
CA ASP A 356 44.00 -10.46 10.92
C ASP A 356 44.56 -9.02 11.10
N GLU A 357 43.78 -7.97 10.79
CA GLU A 357 44.15 -6.56 10.96
C GLU A 357 43.57 -5.95 12.25
N SER A 358 44.32 -5.05 12.93
CA SER A 358 43.89 -4.48 14.22
C SER A 358 42.58 -3.69 14.10
N SER A 359 41.62 -3.99 14.98
CA SER A 359 40.22 -3.49 14.94
C SER A 359 40.08 -1.96 14.88
N ASP A 360 41.09 -1.21 15.30
CA ASP A 360 41.09 0.26 15.33
C ASP A 360 41.49 0.91 13.98
N ALA A 361 42.16 0.18 13.08
CA ALA A 361 42.65 0.71 11.79
C ALA A 361 41.73 0.43 10.60
N LEU A 362 40.65 -0.34 10.79
CA LEU A 362 39.76 -0.75 9.69
C LEU A 362 39.01 0.44 9.07
N SER A 363 38.96 0.52 7.74
CA SER A 363 38.21 1.54 6.99
C SER A 363 36.71 1.22 6.91
N ASP A 364 35.85 2.21 6.64
CA ASP A 364 34.39 1.99 6.51
C ASP A 364 34.03 0.97 5.40
N VAL A 365 34.80 0.99 4.30
CA VAL A 365 34.67 0.01 3.20
C VAL A 365 34.97 -1.42 3.71
N HIS A 366 35.94 -1.57 4.61
CA HIS A 366 36.24 -2.85 5.23
C HIS A 366 35.07 -3.37 6.07
N VAL A 367 34.44 -2.50 6.86
CA VAL A 367 33.28 -2.86 7.68
C VAL A 367 32.08 -3.27 6.81
N GLU A 368 31.86 -2.59 5.69
CA GLU A 368 30.83 -2.96 4.70
C GLU A 368 31.07 -4.37 4.16
N HIS A 369 32.33 -4.69 3.83
CA HIS A 369 32.69 -6.02 3.34
C HIS A 369 32.49 -7.12 4.39
N MET A 370 32.90 -6.90 5.64
CA MET A 370 32.61 -7.83 6.74
C MET A 370 31.11 -8.06 6.92
N THR A 371 30.31 -7.00 6.78
CA THR A 371 28.85 -7.07 6.87
C THR A 371 28.29 -7.99 5.78
N TYR A 372 28.75 -7.87 4.53
CA TYR A 372 28.30 -8.77 3.46
C TYR A 372 28.68 -10.24 3.68
N ILE A 373 29.82 -10.52 4.31
CA ILE A 373 30.20 -11.90 4.69
C ILE A 373 29.14 -12.47 5.63
N VAL A 374 28.81 -11.74 6.70
CA VAL A 374 27.81 -12.12 7.71
C VAL A 374 26.41 -12.28 7.11
N GLU A 375 26.00 -11.37 6.21
CA GLU A 375 24.70 -11.46 5.58
C GLU A 375 24.59 -12.63 4.59
N CYS A 376 25.66 -12.92 3.85
CA CYS A 376 25.73 -14.10 2.98
C CYS A 376 25.66 -15.39 3.80
N THR A 377 26.42 -15.50 4.91
CA THR A 377 26.36 -16.68 5.78
C THR A 377 24.97 -16.85 6.39
N THR A 378 24.34 -15.76 6.84
CA THR A 378 22.95 -15.77 7.34
C THR A 378 21.96 -16.28 6.29
N ALA A 379 22.08 -15.82 5.03
CA ALA A 379 21.22 -16.26 3.94
C ALA A 379 21.39 -17.76 3.63
N VAL A 380 22.63 -18.27 3.64
CA VAL A 380 22.91 -19.69 3.40
C VAL A 380 22.40 -20.58 4.54
N VAL A 381 22.62 -20.17 5.80
CA VAL A 381 22.16 -20.92 6.99
C VAL A 381 20.64 -20.94 7.06
N SER A 382 19.97 -19.79 6.93
CA SER A 382 18.50 -19.69 6.97
C SER A 382 17.81 -20.55 5.90
N ALA A 383 18.37 -20.63 4.69
CA ALA A 383 17.86 -21.46 3.60
C ALA A 383 18.00 -22.97 3.85
N ASN A 384 18.94 -23.40 4.72
CA ASN A 384 19.27 -24.80 4.98
C ASN A 384 18.89 -25.27 6.41
N THR A 385 18.05 -24.50 7.12
CA THR A 385 17.62 -24.78 8.50
C THR A 385 17.06 -26.20 8.71
N SER A 386 16.31 -26.75 7.75
CA SER A 386 15.71 -28.09 7.88
C SER A 386 16.72 -29.24 7.96
N LEU A 387 17.91 -29.07 7.40
CA LEU A 387 18.96 -30.09 7.42
C LEU A 387 19.85 -29.99 8.65
N LEU A 388 19.95 -28.79 9.23
CA LEU A 388 20.69 -28.54 10.46
C LEU A 388 19.88 -28.96 11.71
N ASN A 389 18.57 -29.16 11.58
CA ASN A 389 17.65 -29.50 12.66
C ASN A 389 17.36 -31.01 12.81
N VAL A 390 18.15 -31.88 12.16
CA VAL A 390 18.01 -33.36 12.25
C VAL A 390 18.94 -33.89 13.36
N ASP A 391 18.56 -35.00 14.01
CA ASP A 391 19.24 -35.58 15.17
C ASP A 391 20.77 -35.63 15.06
N ALA A 392 21.43 -35.29 16.18
CA ALA A 392 22.87 -35.05 16.31
C ALA A 392 23.74 -36.23 15.80
N ASP A 393 23.28 -37.46 15.97
CA ASP A 393 24.09 -38.67 15.74
C ASP A 393 24.38 -38.97 14.26
N VAL A 394 23.62 -38.38 13.32
CA VAL A 394 23.86 -38.50 11.87
C VAL A 394 24.54 -37.24 11.30
N SER A 395 24.39 -36.10 11.96
CA SER A 395 24.81 -34.78 11.46
C SER A 395 26.27 -34.41 11.78
N GLU A 396 26.89 -34.98 12.82
CA GLU A 396 28.28 -34.67 13.18
C GLU A 396 29.29 -34.99 12.07
N ASN A 397 28.99 -35.98 11.22
CA ASN A 397 29.85 -36.40 10.11
C ASN A 397 29.64 -35.60 8.81
N ALA A 398 28.66 -34.71 8.75
CA ALA A 398 28.44 -33.89 7.57
C ALA A 398 29.40 -32.69 7.57
N GLU A 399 30.28 -32.58 6.56
CA GLU A 399 31.21 -31.45 6.39
C GLU A 399 30.51 -30.09 6.55
N PHE A 400 29.29 -29.97 6.01
CA PHE A 400 28.45 -28.79 6.12
C PHE A 400 28.13 -28.39 7.56
N PHE A 401 27.84 -29.35 8.44
CA PHE A 401 27.53 -29.09 9.84
C PHE A 401 28.77 -28.56 10.59
N GLN A 402 29.92 -29.19 10.38
CA GLN A 402 31.19 -28.79 10.99
C GLN A 402 31.65 -27.39 10.54
N ILE A 403 31.53 -27.07 9.25
CA ILE A 403 31.84 -25.73 8.73
C ILE A 403 30.90 -24.68 9.34
N THR A 404 29.60 -25.01 9.45
CA THR A 404 28.59 -24.11 10.02
C THR A 404 28.85 -23.86 11.52
N LEU A 405 29.28 -24.88 12.25
CA LEU A 405 29.69 -24.77 13.66
C LEU A 405 30.95 -23.92 13.83
N LYS A 406 31.97 -24.11 12.98
CA LYS A 406 33.18 -23.25 12.97
C LYS A 406 32.82 -21.80 12.67
N LEU A 407 31.93 -21.54 11.71
CA LEU A 407 31.45 -20.19 11.40
C LEU A 407 30.74 -19.54 12.60
N ARG A 408 29.90 -20.29 13.33
CA ARG A 408 29.29 -19.81 14.58
C ARG A 408 30.37 -19.40 15.59
N GLU A 409 31.38 -20.24 15.79
CA GLU A 409 32.46 -19.99 16.76
C GLU A 409 33.32 -18.78 16.40
N GLN A 410 33.60 -18.57 15.12
CA GLN A 410 34.44 -17.46 14.65
C GLN A 410 33.67 -16.14 14.50
N LEU A 411 32.43 -16.16 14.00
CA LEU A 411 31.63 -14.96 13.79
C LEU A 411 30.97 -14.44 15.08
N LEU A 412 30.57 -15.34 15.98
CA LEU A 412 29.84 -15.01 17.21
C LEU A 412 30.68 -15.22 18.49
N ALA A 413 32.01 -15.27 18.35
CA ALA A 413 32.95 -15.23 19.46
C ALA A 413 32.65 -14.01 20.37
N PRO A 414 32.97 -14.08 21.67
CA PRO A 414 32.86 -12.93 22.57
C PRO A 414 33.67 -11.71 22.08
N GLU A 415 34.79 -11.95 21.42
CA GLU A 415 35.66 -10.91 20.86
C GLU A 415 35.11 -10.27 19.57
N SER A 416 34.26 -10.99 18.82
CA SER A 416 33.70 -10.53 17.54
C SER A 416 32.29 -9.95 17.66
N PHE A 417 31.52 -10.32 18.69
CA PHE A 417 30.15 -9.85 18.89
C PHE A 417 29.79 -9.59 20.37
N PRO A 418 29.33 -8.36 20.71
CA PRO A 418 29.26 -7.16 19.87
C PRO A 418 30.63 -6.49 19.72
N MET A 419 30.96 -6.03 18.52
CA MET A 419 32.19 -5.28 18.28
C MET A 419 32.03 -3.85 18.77
N LEU A 420 32.89 -3.43 19.70
CA LEU A 420 32.86 -2.14 20.38
C LEU A 420 34.09 -1.30 19.99
N PRO A 421 33.98 0.04 19.93
CA PRO A 421 35.15 0.90 19.74
C PRO A 421 36.12 0.78 20.91
N SER A 422 37.43 0.84 20.64
CA SER A 422 38.45 0.87 21.70
C SER A 422 38.33 2.10 22.59
N ALA A 423 38.90 2.04 23.80
CA ALA A 423 38.87 3.13 24.77
C ALA A 423 39.43 4.45 24.21
N SER A 424 40.39 4.37 23.28
CA SER A 424 40.97 5.49 22.54
C SER A 424 40.01 6.11 21.50
N ALA A 425 39.24 5.29 20.78
CA ALA A 425 38.25 5.77 19.81
C ALA A 425 37.01 6.36 20.51
N ALA A 426 36.60 5.82 21.66
CA ALA A 426 35.48 6.33 22.46
C ALA A 426 35.69 7.77 22.95
N LEU A 427 36.93 8.20 23.17
CA LEU A 427 37.29 9.57 23.56
C LEU A 427 37.31 10.56 22.39
N SER A 428 37.44 10.09 21.15
CA SER A 428 37.42 10.94 19.95
C SER A 428 36.00 11.24 19.44
N VAL A 429 35.05 10.34 19.73
CA VAL A 429 33.64 10.48 19.30
C VAL A 429 32.88 11.54 20.12
N THR A 430 33.40 11.95 21.28
CA THR A 430 32.76 12.95 22.14
C THR A 430 32.95 14.39 21.63
N SER A 431 33.82 14.65 20.65
CA SER A 431 34.07 16.01 20.12
C SER A 431 33.21 16.38 18.92
N ASP A 432 32.74 15.41 18.13
CA ASP A 432 32.04 15.66 16.87
C ASP A 432 30.56 15.28 17.00
N GLY A 433 29.67 16.29 17.10
CA GLY A 433 28.22 16.13 17.19
C GLY A 433 27.53 15.43 15.99
N SER A 434 28.29 14.85 15.05
CA SER A 434 27.82 13.97 13.96
C SER A 434 28.19 12.48 14.14
N GLY A 435 28.98 12.12 15.17
CA GLY A 435 29.54 10.77 15.37
C GLY A 435 28.67 9.78 16.17
N ALA A 436 27.35 9.96 16.23
CA ALA A 436 26.49 9.19 17.16
C ALA A 436 26.23 7.72 16.76
N LEU A 437 26.53 7.33 15.52
CA LEU A 437 26.43 5.93 15.09
C LEU A 437 27.79 5.26 15.26
N SER A 438 27.85 4.23 16.12
CA SER A 438 29.01 3.34 16.11
C SER A 438 29.23 2.82 14.69
N ARG A 439 30.42 3.00 14.13
CA ARG A 439 30.80 2.48 12.79
C ARG A 439 30.49 1.00 12.61
N TRP A 440 30.43 0.26 13.72
CA TRP A 440 30.15 -1.16 13.80
C TRP A 440 28.65 -1.50 13.85
N HIS A 441 27.76 -0.51 13.85
CA HIS A 441 26.33 -0.77 14.05
C HIS A 441 25.74 -1.72 13.00
N GLY A 442 26.00 -1.47 11.71
CA GLY A 442 25.51 -2.33 10.63
C GLY A 442 26.01 -3.78 10.76
N LEU A 443 27.31 -3.93 11.05
CA LEU A 443 27.93 -5.24 11.27
C LEU A 443 27.33 -5.95 12.50
N ASN A 444 27.24 -5.26 13.64
CA ASN A 444 26.68 -5.83 14.87
C ASN A 444 25.21 -6.25 14.69
N VAL A 445 24.41 -5.51 13.93
CA VAL A 445 23.04 -5.95 13.62
C VAL A 445 23.04 -7.18 12.72
N SER A 446 23.89 -7.23 11.71
CA SER A 446 24.02 -8.43 10.86
C SER A 446 24.43 -9.67 11.67
N LEU A 447 25.36 -9.51 12.63
CA LEU A 447 25.79 -10.56 13.55
C LEU A 447 24.66 -10.96 14.52
N ALA A 448 23.88 -10.00 15.02
CA ALA A 448 22.71 -10.29 15.85
C ALA A 448 21.63 -11.07 15.08
N LYS A 449 21.39 -10.75 13.80
CA LYS A 449 20.48 -11.51 12.92
C LYS A 449 20.98 -12.94 12.71
N LEU A 450 22.29 -13.11 12.45
CA LEU A 450 22.92 -14.41 12.34
C LEU A 450 22.77 -15.22 13.63
N ALA A 451 23.04 -14.60 14.78
CA ALA A 451 22.86 -15.22 16.10
C ALA A 451 21.42 -15.69 16.31
N CYS A 452 20.41 -14.91 15.90
CA CYS A 452 19.02 -15.33 15.98
C CYS A 452 18.71 -16.56 15.12
N GLU A 453 19.29 -16.70 13.93
CA GLU A 453 19.10 -17.91 13.11
C GLU A 453 19.76 -19.14 13.75
N PHE A 454 20.92 -18.98 14.42
CA PHE A 454 21.54 -20.07 15.19
C PHE A 454 20.74 -20.45 16.44
N LEU A 455 20.16 -19.49 17.16
CA LEU A 455 19.31 -19.75 18.33
C LEU A 455 18.07 -20.60 17.99
N ARG A 456 17.67 -20.67 16.72
CA ARG A 456 16.56 -21.52 16.24
C ARG A 456 17.00 -22.96 15.92
N LEU A 457 18.28 -23.28 16.06
CA LEU A 457 18.88 -24.58 15.74
C LEU A 457 19.46 -25.19 17.02
N PRO A 458 18.69 -26.00 17.78
CA PRO A 458 19.10 -26.53 19.08
C PRO A 458 20.38 -27.39 19.01
N THR A 459 20.53 -28.15 17.93
CA THR A 459 21.70 -29.03 17.64
C THR A 459 23.00 -28.24 17.58
N LEU A 460 23.00 -27.11 16.89
CA LEU A 460 24.14 -26.21 16.75
C LEU A 460 24.34 -25.33 17.97
N MET A 461 23.51 -25.42 19.01
CA MET A 461 23.72 -24.72 20.28
C MET A 461 24.36 -25.58 21.36
N ARG A 462 24.37 -26.91 21.20
CA ARG A 462 25.05 -27.85 22.09
C ARG A 462 26.54 -27.85 21.74
N GLY A 463 27.38 -27.26 22.60
CA GLY A 463 28.83 -27.19 22.37
C GLY A 463 29.49 -28.56 22.47
N SER A 464 30.71 -28.67 21.93
CA SER A 464 31.61 -29.83 22.14
C SER A 464 32.00 -30.00 23.62
N ASP A 465 31.96 -28.93 24.42
CA ASP A 465 32.37 -28.94 25.83
C ASP A 465 31.15 -29.00 26.76
N ARG A 466 31.13 -30.02 27.62
CA ARG A 466 30.10 -30.31 28.63
C ARG A 466 30.07 -29.33 29.81
N SER A 467 30.73 -28.17 29.76
CA SER A 467 30.97 -27.34 30.96
C SER A 467 30.23 -25.99 31.04
N ALA A 468 29.50 -25.53 30.02
CA ALA A 468 28.53 -24.43 30.14
C ALA A 468 27.59 -24.39 28.92
N PRO A 469 26.28 -24.12 29.07
CA PRO A 469 25.34 -24.07 27.94
C PRO A 469 25.64 -22.85 27.04
N PRO A 470 26.14 -23.02 25.80
CA PRO A 470 26.51 -21.91 24.92
C PRO A 470 25.31 -21.04 24.48
N GLY A 471 24.09 -21.60 24.57
CA GLY A 471 22.84 -20.91 24.20
C GLY A 471 22.44 -19.79 25.16
N GLU A 472 22.72 -19.94 26.46
CA GLU A 472 22.34 -18.95 27.47
C GLU A 472 23.23 -17.70 27.40
N THR A 473 24.51 -17.84 27.04
CA THR A 473 25.43 -16.69 26.91
C THR A 473 25.23 -15.91 25.62
N LEU A 474 24.94 -16.56 24.48
CA LEU A 474 24.71 -15.87 23.21
C LEU A 474 23.39 -15.09 23.22
N LYS A 475 22.31 -15.72 23.70
CA LYS A 475 21.00 -15.08 23.84
C LYS A 475 21.08 -13.83 24.73
N HIS A 476 21.71 -13.95 25.89
CA HIS A 476 21.93 -12.83 26.81
C HIS A 476 22.74 -11.70 26.16
N ARG A 477 23.79 -12.02 25.38
CA ARG A 477 24.59 -11.03 24.64
C ARG A 477 23.76 -10.27 23.60
N VAL A 478 22.94 -10.96 22.81
CA VAL A 478 22.05 -10.31 21.82
C VAL A 478 21.05 -9.40 22.52
N CYS A 479 20.41 -9.87 23.60
CA CYS A 479 19.45 -9.07 24.37
C CYS A 479 20.12 -7.83 24.97
N THR A 480 21.31 -7.98 25.56
CA THR A 480 22.10 -6.88 26.14
C THR A 480 22.55 -5.88 25.07
N TYR A 481 22.96 -6.33 23.89
CA TYR A 481 23.29 -5.45 22.77
C TYR A 481 22.09 -4.60 22.36
N VAL A 482 20.91 -5.20 22.18
CA VAL A 482 19.70 -4.47 21.79
C VAL A 482 19.25 -3.49 22.87
N THR A 483 19.23 -3.90 24.14
CA THR A 483 18.81 -3.01 25.23
C THR A 483 19.79 -1.86 25.43
N THR A 484 21.10 -2.12 25.45
CA THR A 484 22.13 -1.07 25.61
C THR A 484 22.14 -0.10 24.43
N THR A 485 21.91 -0.56 23.20
CA THR A 485 21.79 0.34 22.05
C THR A 485 20.55 1.22 22.15
N LEU A 486 19.38 0.67 22.45
CA LEU A 486 18.15 1.46 22.62
C LEU A 486 18.26 2.47 23.78
N VAL A 487 18.92 2.11 24.88
CA VAL A 487 19.17 3.02 26.01
C VAL A 487 20.09 4.17 25.61
N LYS A 488 21.16 3.92 24.85
CA LYS A 488 22.05 5.00 24.35
C LYS A 488 21.28 6.04 23.51
N TYR A 489 20.36 5.59 22.65
CA TYR A 489 19.55 6.50 21.83
C TYR A 489 18.38 7.16 22.59
N LYS A 490 18.19 6.85 23.88
CA LYS A 490 17.22 7.51 24.77
C LYS A 490 17.76 8.82 25.34
N GLU A 491 19.08 8.96 25.50
CA GLU A 491 19.72 9.98 26.33
C GLU A 491 19.50 11.42 25.85
N THR A 492 19.38 11.66 24.53
CA THR A 492 19.17 13.01 23.97
C THR A 492 18.01 13.06 22.97
N ALA A 493 17.23 14.14 22.99
CA ALA A 493 16.09 14.33 22.09
C ALA A 493 16.50 14.49 20.61
N GLU A 494 17.69 15.05 20.37
CA GLU A 494 18.26 15.25 19.04
C GLU A 494 18.59 13.91 18.35
N LEU A 495 19.16 12.95 19.10
CA LEU A 495 19.46 11.60 18.60
C LEU A 495 18.22 10.82 18.14
N ARG A 496 17.05 11.08 18.77
CA ARG A 496 15.77 10.45 18.39
C ARG A 496 15.20 11.00 17.08
N ALA A 497 15.52 12.26 16.75
CA ALA A 497 14.98 12.98 15.60
C ALA A 497 15.85 12.88 14.33
N VAL A 498 17.09 12.37 14.43
CA VAL A 498 17.97 12.26 13.27
C VAL A 498 17.43 11.25 12.26
N ALA A 499 17.36 11.63 10.98
CA ALA A 499 16.91 10.75 9.90
C ALA A 499 17.76 9.46 9.81
N SER A 500 19.05 9.52 10.18
CA SER A 500 19.96 8.37 10.23
C SER A 500 19.56 7.32 11.28
N MET A 501 18.80 7.68 12.32
CA MET A 501 18.30 6.73 13.32
C MET A 501 17.35 5.69 12.72
N GLN A 502 16.67 5.99 11.61
CA GLN A 502 15.82 5.00 10.93
C GLN A 502 16.62 3.81 10.39
N ASN A 503 17.85 4.07 9.93
CA ASN A 503 18.76 3.05 9.43
C ASN A 503 19.27 2.13 10.56
N VAL A 504 19.10 2.55 11.82
CA VAL A 504 19.49 1.81 13.02
C VAL A 504 18.30 1.12 13.68
N LEU A 505 17.20 1.85 13.85
CA LEU A 505 16.01 1.39 14.55
C LEU A 505 15.32 0.24 13.81
N ARG A 506 15.14 0.34 12.48
CA ARG A 506 14.44 -0.71 11.72
C ARG A 506 15.19 -2.05 11.81
N PRO A 507 16.51 -2.10 11.55
CA PRO A 507 17.26 -3.35 11.71
C PRO A 507 17.29 -3.89 13.15
N LEU A 508 17.32 -3.01 14.17
CA LEU A 508 17.23 -3.43 15.58
C LEU A 508 15.85 -4.05 15.91
N LEU A 509 14.75 -3.44 15.45
CA LEU A 509 13.42 -3.99 15.65
C LEU A 509 13.24 -5.34 14.92
N GLU A 510 13.83 -5.50 13.74
CA GLU A 510 13.88 -6.80 13.05
C GLU A 510 14.63 -7.86 13.88
N VAL A 511 15.74 -7.50 14.53
CA VAL A 511 16.44 -8.39 15.47
C VAL A 511 15.52 -8.75 16.63
N VAL A 512 14.84 -7.77 17.26
CA VAL A 512 13.88 -8.03 18.35
C VAL A 512 12.81 -9.02 17.90
N GLU A 513 12.24 -8.85 16.70
CA GLU A 513 11.26 -9.80 16.16
C GLU A 513 11.83 -11.22 16.03
N LEU A 514 13.06 -11.36 15.52
CA LEU A 514 13.71 -12.66 15.38
C LEU A 514 14.02 -13.30 16.74
N VAL A 515 14.46 -12.50 17.72
CA VAL A 515 14.68 -12.96 19.09
C VAL A 515 13.36 -13.43 19.70
N LEU A 516 12.27 -12.65 19.61
CA LEU A 516 10.94 -13.02 20.11
C LEU A 516 10.40 -14.31 19.46
N LEU A 517 10.68 -14.51 18.17
CA LEU A 517 10.36 -15.77 17.49
C LEU A 517 11.17 -16.95 18.04
N SER A 518 12.45 -16.75 18.39
CA SER A 518 13.28 -17.81 18.98
C SER A 518 12.77 -18.26 20.35
N PHE A 519 12.26 -17.34 21.18
CA PHE A 519 11.63 -17.68 22.47
C PHE A 519 10.44 -18.64 22.28
N SER A 520 9.63 -18.46 21.24
CA SER A 520 8.43 -19.29 20.99
C SER A 520 8.68 -20.71 20.47
N GLN A 521 9.92 -21.06 20.13
CA GLN A 521 10.28 -22.34 19.50
C GLN A 521 11.01 -23.32 20.44
N LEU A 522 11.43 -22.86 21.62
CA LEU A 522 12.31 -23.58 22.55
C LEU A 522 11.58 -24.28 23.72
N GLU A 523 10.25 -24.34 23.70
CA GLU A 523 9.47 -24.97 24.78
C GLU A 523 9.48 -26.51 24.67
N ASP A 524 10.45 -27.14 25.33
CA ASP A 524 10.26 -28.47 25.93
C ASP A 524 9.48 -28.28 27.26
N PRO A 525 8.40 -29.02 27.51
CA PRO A 525 7.43 -28.70 28.57
C PRO A 525 7.88 -28.97 30.02
N LEU A 526 9.16 -29.26 30.27
CA LEU A 526 9.61 -29.75 31.58
C LEU A 526 10.72 -28.95 32.26
N ASP A 527 11.37 -28.00 31.60
CA ASP A 527 12.40 -27.17 32.24
C ASP A 527 12.30 -25.72 31.75
N VAL A 528 12.42 -24.76 32.67
CA VAL A 528 12.57 -23.30 32.43
C VAL A 528 11.27 -22.47 32.40
N GLU A 529 10.54 -22.42 33.51
CA GLU A 529 9.49 -21.39 33.75
C GLU A 529 10.02 -20.11 34.47
N MET A 530 11.30 -20.03 34.88
CA MET A 530 11.78 -18.87 35.69
C MET A 530 12.77 -17.90 35.04
N THR A 531 13.47 -18.23 33.94
CA THR A 531 14.56 -17.37 33.42
C THR A 531 14.27 -16.74 32.05
N THR A 532 13.43 -17.34 31.21
CA THR A 532 13.12 -16.88 29.84
C THR A 532 12.17 -15.68 29.80
N ASP A 533 11.18 -15.63 30.70
CA ASP A 533 10.17 -14.56 30.74
C ASP A 533 10.77 -13.19 31.12
N GLY A 534 11.84 -13.20 31.92
CA GLY A 534 12.52 -11.97 32.34
C GLY A 534 13.23 -11.24 31.20
N GLU A 535 13.90 -11.94 30.29
CA GLU A 535 14.63 -11.33 29.18
C GLU A 535 13.70 -10.79 28.09
N GLN A 536 12.64 -11.54 27.76
CA GLN A 536 11.61 -11.09 26.83
C GLN A 536 10.95 -9.80 27.31
N THR A 537 10.58 -9.74 28.59
CA THR A 537 9.95 -8.57 29.19
C THR A 537 10.90 -7.37 29.20
N ARG A 538 12.20 -7.57 29.51
CA ARG A 538 13.22 -6.51 29.48
C ARG A 538 13.41 -5.89 28.09
N ILE A 539 13.44 -6.70 27.03
CA ILE A 539 13.59 -6.20 25.66
C ILE A 539 12.35 -5.40 25.24
N LEU A 540 11.16 -5.95 25.49
CA LEU A 540 9.91 -5.27 25.15
C LEU A 540 9.72 -3.98 25.94
N ASP A 541 10.10 -3.96 27.22
CA ASP A 541 10.10 -2.75 28.04
C ASP A 541 11.07 -1.69 27.49
N ALA A 542 12.30 -2.07 27.11
CA ALA A 542 13.25 -1.14 26.48
C ALA A 542 12.70 -0.52 25.18
N VAL A 543 12.06 -1.32 24.32
CA VAL A 543 11.39 -0.83 23.10
C VAL A 543 10.22 0.09 23.45
N THR A 544 9.43 -0.25 24.46
CA THR A 544 8.28 0.53 24.90
C THR A 544 8.69 1.90 25.44
N GLN A 545 9.71 1.95 26.29
CA GLN A 545 10.26 3.20 26.81
C GLN A 545 10.80 4.09 25.68
N PHE A 546 11.45 3.51 24.67
CA PHE A 546 11.89 4.26 23.50
C PHE A 546 10.69 4.78 22.69
N TYR A 547 9.65 3.96 22.49
CA TYR A 547 8.46 4.33 21.73
C TYR A 547 7.68 5.49 22.36
N VAL A 548 7.45 5.44 23.68
CA VAL A 548 6.73 6.49 24.45
C VAL A 548 7.44 7.84 24.36
N LEU A 549 8.77 7.84 24.20
CA LEU A 549 9.55 9.06 24.05
C LEU A 549 9.58 9.59 22.60
N CYS A 550 9.18 8.81 21.60
CA CYS A 550 9.23 9.27 20.22
C CYS A 550 8.10 10.28 19.94
N THR A 551 8.38 11.32 19.15
CA THR A 551 7.33 12.26 18.72
C THR A 551 6.43 11.60 17.66
N PRO A 552 5.11 11.81 17.70
CA PRO A 552 4.15 11.17 16.79
C PRO A 552 4.39 11.42 15.29
N THR A 553 4.97 12.59 14.95
CA THR A 553 5.32 12.95 13.57
C THR A 553 6.62 12.28 13.07
N SER A 554 7.42 11.71 13.97
CA SER A 554 8.71 11.11 13.62
C SER A 554 8.55 9.77 12.89
N VAL A 555 9.49 9.48 11.98
CA VAL A 555 9.55 8.16 11.33
C VAL A 555 9.90 7.06 12.32
N SER A 556 10.67 7.38 13.36
CA SER A 556 10.98 6.48 14.47
C SER A 556 9.70 5.99 15.17
N PHE A 557 8.78 6.92 15.48
CA PHE A 557 7.47 6.59 16.05
C PHE A 557 6.64 5.70 15.13
N ARG A 558 6.57 6.02 13.84
CA ARG A 558 5.84 5.18 12.85
C ARG A 558 6.44 3.78 12.72
N THR A 559 7.76 3.66 12.78
CA THR A 559 8.47 2.36 12.70
C THR A 559 8.20 1.52 13.95
N CYS A 560 8.28 2.11 15.15
CA CYS A 560 7.88 1.45 16.40
C CYS A 560 6.40 1.05 16.39
N THR A 561 5.52 1.91 15.89
CA THR A 561 4.07 1.63 15.78
C THR A 561 3.82 0.40 14.91
N ALA A 562 4.49 0.29 13.75
CA ALA A 562 4.36 -0.87 12.87
C ALA A 562 4.81 -2.18 13.55
N PHE A 563 5.92 -2.13 14.31
CA PHE A 563 6.40 -3.26 15.12
C PHE A 563 5.39 -3.64 16.21
N VAL A 564 4.91 -2.67 17.00
CA VAL A 564 3.94 -2.88 18.09
C VAL A 564 2.64 -3.49 17.57
N ILE A 565 2.10 -3.01 16.46
CA ILE A 565 0.88 -3.57 15.84
C ILE A 565 1.08 -5.05 15.49
N LYS A 566 2.25 -5.41 14.95
CA LYS A 566 2.57 -6.79 14.61
C LYS A 566 2.66 -7.67 15.86
N GLN A 567 3.30 -7.18 16.93
CA GLN A 567 3.36 -7.90 18.21
C GLN A 567 1.99 -8.05 18.87
N LEU A 568 1.14 -7.02 18.83
CA LEU A 568 -0.24 -7.09 19.31
C LEU A 568 -1.07 -8.10 18.50
N ASP A 569 -0.95 -8.15 17.17
CA ASP A 569 -1.65 -9.13 16.35
C ASP A 569 -1.20 -10.57 16.67
N ILE A 570 0.10 -10.79 16.90
CA ILE A 570 0.63 -12.10 17.32
C ILE A 570 0.11 -12.48 18.72
N ALA A 571 0.20 -11.58 19.69
CA ALA A 571 -0.19 -11.85 21.07
C ALA A 571 -1.71 -12.05 21.20
N LEU A 572 -2.53 -11.20 20.58
CA LEU A 572 -4.00 -11.28 20.68
C LEU A 572 -4.57 -12.48 19.92
N ARG A 573 -3.91 -12.96 18.85
CA ARG A 573 -4.22 -14.26 18.22
C ARG A 573 -3.69 -15.44 19.06
N GLY A 574 -2.53 -15.25 19.70
CA GLY A 574 -1.83 -16.25 20.51
C GLY A 574 -2.40 -16.47 21.91
N GLN A 575 -3.21 -15.54 22.43
CA GLN A 575 -3.94 -15.67 23.70
C GLN A 575 -4.87 -16.90 23.73
N GLN A 576 -5.32 -17.39 22.57
CA GLN A 576 -6.05 -18.66 22.48
C GLN A 576 -5.16 -19.92 22.56
N ARG A 577 -3.82 -19.79 22.51
CA ARG A 577 -2.86 -20.91 22.43
C ARG A 577 -1.67 -20.83 23.40
N ARG A 578 -1.73 -20.02 24.47
CA ARG A 578 -0.69 -19.90 25.55
C ARG A 578 0.74 -19.50 25.12
N ARG A 579 0.99 -19.00 23.90
CA ARG A 579 2.37 -18.85 23.38
C ARG A 579 3.11 -17.56 23.72
N GLN A 580 2.43 -16.46 24.03
CA GLN A 580 3.04 -15.18 24.44
C GLN A 580 2.05 -14.39 25.30
N LYS A 581 2.37 -14.14 26.58
CA LYS A 581 1.61 -13.24 27.45
C LYS A 581 2.31 -11.87 27.45
N LEU A 582 1.57 -10.82 27.10
CA LEU A 582 2.02 -9.44 27.25
C LEU A 582 1.45 -8.88 28.56
N GLU A 583 2.29 -8.18 29.31
CA GLU A 583 1.86 -7.47 30.51
C GLU A 583 0.92 -6.30 30.15
N TRP A 584 -0.25 -6.24 30.78
CA TRP A 584 -1.26 -5.22 30.51
C TRP A 584 -0.79 -3.77 30.68
N PRO A 585 0.05 -3.41 31.67
CA PRO A 585 0.59 -2.05 31.77
C PRO A 585 1.36 -1.59 30.52
N MET A 586 2.13 -2.49 29.91
CA MET A 586 2.87 -2.23 28.67
C MET A 586 1.92 -2.09 27.47
N VAL A 587 0.92 -2.97 27.37
CA VAL A 587 -0.11 -2.90 26.33
C VAL A 587 -0.85 -1.56 26.39
N MET A 588 -1.17 -1.07 27.59
CA MET A 588 -1.84 0.22 27.76
C MET A 588 -0.97 1.40 27.33
N GLN A 589 0.34 1.37 27.59
CA GLN A 589 1.27 2.38 27.05
C GLN A 589 1.27 2.39 25.52
N TRP A 590 1.23 1.21 24.89
CA TRP A 590 1.12 1.10 23.43
C TRP A 590 -0.22 1.64 22.91
N VAL A 591 -1.33 1.36 23.59
CA VAL A 591 -2.66 1.87 23.23
C VAL A 591 -2.70 3.40 23.26
N VAL A 592 -2.06 4.04 24.25
CA VAL A 592 -1.92 5.50 24.33
C VAL A 592 -1.20 6.04 23.09
N CYS A 593 -0.04 5.47 22.73
CA CYS A 593 0.71 5.89 21.54
C CYS A 593 -0.05 5.62 20.24
N LEU A 594 -0.77 4.50 20.14
CA LEU A 594 -1.61 4.22 18.97
C LEU A 594 -2.73 5.26 18.83
N ALA A 595 -3.36 5.67 19.92
CA ALA A 595 -4.37 6.73 19.92
C ALA A 595 -3.76 8.11 19.57
N GLU A 596 -2.54 8.38 20.01
CA GLU A 596 -1.78 9.59 19.63
C GLU A 596 -1.44 9.60 18.15
N LEU A 597 -1.10 8.45 17.55
CA LEU A 597 -0.92 8.34 16.10
C LEU A 597 -2.21 8.71 15.36
N LEU A 598 -3.36 8.23 15.83
CA LEU A 598 -4.65 8.51 15.20
C LEU A 598 -4.99 10.00 15.27
N SER A 599 -4.71 10.67 16.39
CA SER A 599 -4.99 12.10 16.55
C SER A 599 -4.13 13.01 15.66
N GLN A 600 -2.98 12.51 15.18
CA GLN A 600 -2.05 13.22 14.30
C GLN A 600 -1.81 12.47 12.99
N LEU A 601 -2.79 11.69 12.54
CA LEU A 601 -2.63 10.88 11.33
C LEU A 601 -2.30 11.79 10.13
N ASP A 602 -1.59 11.27 9.12
CA ASP A 602 -1.33 11.96 7.86
C ASP A 602 -1.91 11.12 6.71
N LEU A 603 -2.42 11.76 5.64
CA LEU A 603 -2.99 11.06 4.48
C LEU A 603 -1.97 10.11 3.81
N GLN A 604 -0.67 10.41 3.95
CA GLN A 604 0.41 9.56 3.45
C GLN A 604 0.56 8.23 4.20
N HIS A 605 0.06 8.15 5.44
CA HIS A 605 0.24 7.00 6.33
C HIS A 605 -1.10 6.32 6.71
N MET A 606 -2.13 6.47 5.87
CA MET A 606 -3.47 5.92 6.11
C MET A 606 -3.49 4.40 6.30
N GLU A 607 -2.60 3.66 5.64
CA GLU A 607 -2.52 2.22 5.84
C GLU A 607 -2.06 1.85 7.26
N LEU A 608 -1.11 2.60 7.83
CA LEU A 608 -0.69 2.43 9.21
C LEU A 608 -1.82 2.80 10.17
N GLY A 609 -2.55 3.89 9.90
CA GLY A 609 -3.75 4.30 10.65
C GLY A 609 -4.86 3.25 10.65
N ARG A 610 -5.15 2.61 9.50
CA ARG A 610 -6.12 1.50 9.44
C ARG A 610 -5.66 0.27 10.23
N ARG A 611 -4.36 -0.02 10.24
CA ARG A 611 -3.80 -1.14 11.02
C ARG A 611 -3.82 -0.85 12.52
N SER A 612 -3.49 0.37 12.95
CA SER A 612 -3.58 0.79 14.35
C SER A 612 -5.02 0.77 14.86
N LEU A 613 -5.97 1.26 14.07
CA LEU A 613 -7.41 1.16 14.31
C LEU A 613 -7.85 -0.28 14.63
N ARG A 614 -7.48 -1.25 13.77
CA ARG A 614 -7.84 -2.66 13.99
C ARG A 614 -7.19 -3.24 15.24
N ALA A 615 -5.91 -2.90 15.50
CA ALA A 615 -5.21 -3.33 16.69
C ALA A 615 -5.89 -2.78 17.96
N LEU A 616 -6.23 -1.48 17.98
CA LEU A 616 -6.97 -0.84 19.07
C LEU A 616 -8.32 -1.52 19.33
N ILE A 617 -9.11 -1.77 18.28
CA ILE A 617 -10.37 -2.50 18.41
C ILE A 617 -10.16 -3.90 19.00
N SER A 618 -9.11 -4.61 18.57
CA SER A 618 -8.80 -5.94 19.09
C SER A 618 -8.41 -5.91 20.56
N VAL A 619 -7.63 -4.92 21.00
CA VAL A 619 -7.26 -4.74 22.41
C VAL A 619 -8.48 -4.36 23.26
N LEU A 620 -9.28 -3.39 22.80
CA LEU A 620 -10.47 -2.92 23.52
C LEU A 620 -11.51 -4.04 23.72
N LYS A 621 -11.64 -4.97 22.77
CA LYS A 621 -12.51 -6.15 22.91
C LYS A 621 -12.07 -7.11 24.03
N GLN A 622 -10.78 -7.13 24.37
CA GLN A 622 -10.19 -8.04 25.36
C GLN A 622 -9.77 -7.31 26.65
N LEU A 623 -10.12 -6.04 26.80
CA LEU A 623 -9.66 -5.18 27.89
C LEU A 623 -10.20 -5.67 29.26
N PRO A 624 -9.34 -5.90 30.26
CA PRO A 624 -9.78 -6.21 31.62
C PRO A 624 -10.45 -5.01 32.27
N ALA A 625 -11.46 -5.26 33.13
CA ALA A 625 -12.23 -4.20 33.80
C ALA A 625 -11.35 -3.22 34.61
N ASN A 626 -10.22 -3.69 35.16
CA ASN A 626 -9.29 -2.87 35.96
C ASN A 626 -8.63 -1.74 35.15
N PHE A 627 -8.50 -1.90 33.83
CA PHE A 627 -7.87 -0.92 32.94
C PHE A 627 -8.91 -0.08 32.16
N ALA A 628 -10.20 -0.28 32.43
CA ALA A 628 -11.28 0.52 31.86
C ALA A 628 -11.37 1.94 32.47
N SER A 629 -10.75 2.15 33.63
CA SER A 629 -10.64 3.43 34.33
C SER A 629 -9.19 3.69 34.76
N GLY A 630 -8.65 4.87 34.44
CA GLY A 630 -7.30 5.30 34.84
C GLY A 630 -6.67 6.29 33.85
N ASP A 631 -5.57 6.92 34.25
CA ASP A 631 -4.92 8.01 33.52
C ASP A 631 -4.56 7.66 32.08
N GLN A 632 -4.11 6.41 31.84
CA GLN A 632 -3.77 5.94 30.49
C GLN A 632 -5.00 5.85 29.58
N MET A 633 -6.13 5.36 30.10
CA MET A 633 -7.38 5.30 29.32
C MET A 633 -7.96 6.70 29.09
N ASP A 634 -7.86 7.60 30.07
CA ASP A 634 -8.29 8.99 29.92
C ASP A 634 -7.45 9.73 28.86
N GLY A 635 -6.14 9.44 28.77
CA GLY A 635 -5.28 9.90 27.70
C GLY A 635 -5.71 9.40 26.32
N VAL A 636 -6.08 8.11 26.19
CA VAL A 636 -6.61 7.51 24.96
C VAL A 636 -7.91 8.20 24.54
N LEU A 637 -8.85 8.38 25.46
CA LEU A 637 -10.13 9.05 25.20
C LEU A 637 -9.95 10.51 24.78
N THR A 638 -8.99 11.21 25.39
CA THR A 638 -8.63 12.59 25.02
C THR A 638 -8.05 12.64 23.60
N ASN A 639 -7.15 11.72 23.25
CA ASN A 639 -6.58 11.64 21.90
C ASN A 639 -7.64 11.31 20.84
N LEU A 640 -8.55 10.37 21.13
CA LEU A 640 -9.68 10.07 20.24
C LEU A 640 -10.63 11.27 20.14
N SER A 641 -10.89 11.99 21.24
CA SER A 641 -11.69 13.21 21.19
C SER A 641 -11.03 14.27 20.31
N ASN A 642 -9.71 14.42 20.35
CA ASN A 642 -8.99 15.35 19.48
C ASN A 642 -9.09 14.95 18.01
N PHE A 643 -9.08 13.65 17.70
CA PHE A 643 -9.28 13.14 16.34
C PHE A 643 -10.68 13.47 15.77
N PHE A 644 -11.73 13.34 16.59
CA PHE A 644 -13.11 13.68 16.18
C PHE A 644 -13.44 15.17 16.30
N ASN A 645 -12.65 15.95 17.05
CA ASN A 645 -12.91 17.37 17.25
C ASN A 645 -12.52 18.16 15.99
N LEU A 646 -13.54 18.60 15.26
CA LEU A 646 -13.35 19.49 14.12
C LEU A 646 -12.92 20.87 14.65
N ALA A 647 -11.65 21.22 14.51
CA ALA A 647 -11.22 22.57 14.90
C ALA A 647 -11.97 23.61 14.07
N ALA A 648 -12.28 24.74 14.71
CA ALA A 648 -13.04 25.84 14.13
C ALA A 648 -12.58 26.18 12.71
N VAL A 649 -13.55 26.53 11.85
CA VAL A 649 -13.30 27.06 10.51
C VAL A 649 -12.24 28.15 10.63
N PRO A 650 -11.14 28.09 9.86
CA PRO A 650 -10.10 29.09 9.98
C PRO A 650 -10.68 30.47 9.62
N SER A 651 -10.42 31.46 10.46
CA SER A 651 -10.83 32.83 10.18
C SER A 651 -10.08 33.34 8.94
N SER A 652 -10.75 34.13 8.12
CA SER A 652 -10.18 34.77 6.91
C SER A 652 -8.97 35.68 7.18
N SER A 653 -8.64 35.91 8.45
CA SER A 653 -7.50 36.70 8.93
C SER A 653 -6.21 35.91 9.15
N MET A 654 -6.21 34.58 8.99
CA MET A 654 -5.04 33.73 9.28
C MET A 654 -4.10 33.58 8.06
N PRO A 655 -2.76 33.61 8.24
CA PRO A 655 -1.80 33.41 7.16
C PRO A 655 -1.94 32.02 6.50
N GLU A 656 -1.64 31.90 5.20
CA GLU A 656 -1.85 30.66 4.42
C GLU A 656 -1.10 29.44 4.97
N ASP A 657 0.11 29.63 5.51
CA ASP A 657 0.87 28.58 6.21
C ASP A 657 0.18 28.13 7.51
N GLY A 658 -0.49 29.05 8.20
CA GLY A 658 -1.29 28.76 9.40
C GLY A 658 -2.58 28.01 9.04
N HIS A 659 -3.22 28.38 7.94
CA HIS A 659 -4.36 27.69 7.35
C HIS A 659 -4.01 26.25 6.95
N GLN A 660 -2.92 26.05 6.22
CA GLN A 660 -2.47 24.73 5.80
C GLN A 660 -2.05 23.87 6.99
N ARG A 661 -1.36 24.41 8.00
CA ARG A 661 -1.04 23.67 9.24
C ARG A 661 -2.28 23.32 10.08
N MET A 662 -3.32 24.16 10.06
CA MET A 662 -4.60 23.84 10.68
C MET A 662 -5.33 22.72 9.94
N LEU A 663 -5.33 22.74 8.61
CA LEU A 663 -6.00 21.76 7.75
C LEU A 663 -5.22 20.43 7.61
N ALA A 664 -3.90 20.44 7.76
CA ALA A 664 -3.02 19.30 7.49
C ALA A 664 -2.81 18.33 8.66
N ARG A 665 -3.27 18.65 9.88
CA ARG A 665 -3.38 17.63 10.95
C ARG A 665 -4.60 16.78 10.61
N THR A 666 -4.46 15.54 10.16
CA THR A 666 -5.65 14.87 9.61
C THR A 666 -6.72 14.68 10.66
N ARG A 667 -7.85 15.30 10.35
CA ARG A 667 -9.08 15.29 11.10
C ARG A 667 -10.02 14.31 10.41
N PHE A 668 -11.02 13.86 11.14
CA PHE A 668 -12.07 12.97 10.64
C PHE A 668 -12.76 13.49 9.34
N ASP A 669 -12.77 14.80 9.10
CA ASP A 669 -13.33 15.43 7.88
C ASP A 669 -12.48 15.25 6.61
N ALA A 670 -11.18 14.99 6.75
CA ALA A 670 -10.26 14.79 5.61
C ALA A 670 -10.31 13.36 5.04
N LEU A 671 -11.01 12.43 5.72
CA LEU A 671 -11.09 11.02 5.35
C LEU A 671 -12.18 10.74 4.32
N GLY A 672 -11.97 9.73 3.47
CA GLY A 672 -13.00 9.22 2.55
C GLY A 672 -14.11 8.44 3.29
N ALA A 673 -15.26 8.23 2.63
CA ALA A 673 -16.46 7.64 3.23
C ALA A 673 -16.20 6.28 3.94
N ALA A 674 -15.50 5.36 3.27
CA ALA A 674 -15.20 4.04 3.84
C ALA A 674 -14.26 4.11 5.06
N ASP A 675 -13.30 5.03 5.05
CA ASP A 675 -12.39 5.24 6.18
C ASP A 675 -13.14 5.92 7.34
N GLN A 676 -14.01 6.92 7.09
CA GLN A 676 -14.84 7.54 8.14
C GLN A 676 -15.68 6.49 8.89
N LEU A 677 -16.33 5.57 8.17
CA LEU A 677 -17.09 4.47 8.78
C LEU A 677 -16.19 3.53 9.60
N ALA A 678 -15.04 3.12 9.05
CA ALA A 678 -14.13 2.21 9.75
C ALA A 678 -13.59 2.82 11.06
N PHE A 679 -13.25 4.12 11.06
CA PHE A 679 -12.75 4.80 12.25
C PHE A 679 -13.86 5.06 13.28
N ALA A 680 -15.08 5.34 12.84
CA ALA A 680 -16.23 5.45 13.74
C ALA A 680 -16.50 4.15 14.51
N ALA A 681 -16.15 2.98 13.96
CA ALA A 681 -16.35 1.69 14.62
C ALA A 681 -15.54 1.52 15.93
N ILE A 682 -14.45 2.29 16.14
CA ILE A 682 -13.75 2.31 17.45
C ILE A 682 -14.71 2.65 18.57
N LEU A 683 -15.60 3.62 18.33
CA LEU A 683 -16.47 4.19 19.34
C LEU A 683 -17.37 3.13 19.96
N TYR A 684 -17.79 2.11 19.20
CA TYR A 684 -18.59 1.01 19.74
C TYR A 684 -17.85 0.18 20.79
N HIS A 685 -16.52 0.13 20.75
CA HIS A 685 -15.71 -0.69 21.65
C HIS A 685 -15.17 0.08 22.86
N LEU A 686 -15.52 1.36 23.02
CA LEU A 686 -15.07 2.14 24.16
C LEU A 686 -15.80 1.72 25.46
N PRO A 687 -15.09 1.68 26.61
CA PRO A 687 -15.70 1.35 27.89
C PRO A 687 -16.53 2.50 28.47
N ARG A 688 -16.18 3.75 28.14
CA ARG A 688 -16.78 4.98 28.67
C ARG A 688 -16.84 6.07 27.60
N TYR A 689 -17.82 6.96 27.71
CA TYR A 689 -17.99 8.10 26.81
C TYR A 689 -17.91 9.42 27.58
N PRO A 690 -16.76 10.10 27.60
CA PRO A 690 -16.64 11.38 28.28
C PRO A 690 -17.38 12.49 27.53
N VAL A 691 -17.84 13.50 28.27
CA VAL A 691 -18.65 14.60 27.72
C VAL A 691 -17.95 15.35 26.59
N HIS A 692 -16.63 15.52 26.67
CA HIS A 692 -15.85 16.19 25.62
C HIS A 692 -15.83 15.39 24.30
N LEU A 693 -15.79 14.06 24.37
CA LEU A 693 -15.89 13.19 23.19
C LEU A 693 -17.27 13.30 22.55
N LEU A 694 -18.34 13.26 23.35
CA LEU A 694 -19.72 13.43 22.85
C LEU A 694 -19.92 14.80 22.18
N ARG A 695 -19.31 15.87 22.72
CA ARG A 695 -19.30 17.20 22.07
C ARG A 695 -18.54 17.19 20.75
N ALA A 696 -17.39 16.53 20.68
CA ALA A 696 -16.61 16.38 19.45
C ALA A 696 -17.40 15.60 18.38
N LEU A 697 -18.05 14.50 18.75
CA LEU A 697 -18.93 13.74 17.86
C LEU A 697 -20.12 14.58 17.40
N ALA A 698 -20.75 15.37 18.29
CA ALA A 698 -21.83 16.26 17.90
C ALA A 698 -21.36 17.35 16.92
N SER A 699 -20.15 17.88 17.10
CA SER A 699 -19.51 18.80 16.15
C SER A 699 -19.29 18.12 14.79
N SER A 700 -18.86 16.85 14.81
CA SER A 700 -18.70 16.04 13.60
C SER A 700 -20.02 15.96 12.81
N CYS A 701 -21.12 15.57 13.46
CA CYS A 701 -22.42 15.45 12.80
C CYS A 701 -22.94 16.76 12.18
N LYS A 702 -22.53 17.92 12.71
CA LYS A 702 -22.86 19.25 12.17
C LYS A 702 -22.07 19.63 10.92
N SER A 703 -20.93 19.00 10.67
CA SER A 703 -20.07 19.35 9.54
C SER A 703 -20.62 18.79 8.22
N PRO A 704 -20.57 19.56 7.12
CA PRO A 704 -20.98 19.11 5.79
C PRO A 704 -20.01 18.10 5.17
N ARG A 705 -18.76 18.03 5.65
CA ARG A 705 -17.69 17.19 5.09
C ARG A 705 -17.79 15.72 5.48
N ILE A 706 -18.67 15.39 6.43
CA ILE A 706 -18.86 14.03 6.90
C ILE A 706 -20.02 13.39 6.15
N TYR A 707 -19.78 12.19 5.65
CA TYR A 707 -20.78 11.45 4.87
C TYR A 707 -21.95 11.00 5.74
N ASN A 708 -23.15 10.96 5.16
CA ASN A 708 -24.39 10.63 5.88
C ASN A 708 -24.34 9.24 6.55
N GLU A 709 -23.73 8.25 5.87
CA GLU A 709 -23.56 6.89 6.40
C GLU A 709 -22.77 6.87 7.71
N ALA A 710 -21.72 7.69 7.83
CA ALA A 710 -20.96 7.82 9.06
C ALA A 710 -21.79 8.48 10.16
N LYS A 711 -22.58 9.51 9.83
CA LYS A 711 -23.47 10.18 10.79
C LYS A 711 -24.56 9.23 11.32
N SER A 712 -25.21 8.46 10.46
CA SER A 712 -26.21 7.47 10.88
C SER A 712 -25.57 6.38 11.74
N PHE A 713 -24.38 5.91 11.36
CA PHE A 713 -23.66 4.91 12.15
C PHE A 713 -23.28 5.41 13.56
N LEU A 714 -22.92 6.69 13.72
CA LEU A 714 -22.68 7.29 15.04
C LEU A 714 -23.95 7.30 15.92
N VAL A 715 -25.12 7.58 15.32
CA VAL A 715 -26.41 7.53 16.02
C VAL A 715 -26.72 6.10 16.47
N ASP A 716 -26.53 5.11 15.59
CA ASP A 716 -26.71 3.69 15.91
C ASP A 716 -25.79 3.23 17.05
N ILE A 717 -24.51 3.61 17.03
CA ILE A 717 -23.55 3.24 18.07
C ILE A 717 -24.00 3.77 19.44
N LEU A 718 -24.37 5.05 19.53
CA LEU A 718 -24.79 5.66 20.80
C LEU A 718 -26.12 5.09 21.29
N PHE A 719 -27.05 4.76 20.38
CA PHE A 719 -28.30 4.08 20.74
C PHE A 719 -28.05 2.67 21.30
N GLN A 720 -27.18 1.88 20.66
CA GLN A 720 -26.81 0.55 21.15
C GLN A 720 -26.06 0.60 22.49
N ARG A 721 -25.26 1.65 22.72
CA ARG A 721 -24.46 1.86 23.93
C ARG A 721 -25.13 2.76 24.98
N ARG A 722 -26.45 2.95 24.91
CA ARG A 722 -27.23 3.85 25.78
C ARG A 722 -27.07 3.59 27.29
N GLU A 723 -26.71 2.38 27.70
CA GLU A 723 -26.51 2.03 29.12
C GLU A 723 -25.19 2.60 29.69
N SER A 724 -24.23 2.95 28.83
CA SER A 724 -22.91 3.44 29.21
C SER A 724 -22.78 4.98 29.14
N VAL A 725 -23.85 5.68 28.78
CA VAL A 725 -23.89 7.13 28.60
C VAL A 725 -25.11 7.70 29.30
N ASP A 726 -24.98 8.83 29.98
CA ASP A 726 -26.13 9.47 30.62
C ASP A 726 -27.18 9.90 29.58
N LEU A 727 -28.45 9.67 29.90
CA LEU A 727 -29.58 10.01 29.02
C LEU A 727 -29.54 11.47 28.55
N ALA A 728 -29.21 12.42 29.45
CA ALA A 728 -29.12 13.84 29.12
C ALA A 728 -28.09 14.13 28.02
N HIS A 729 -26.94 13.45 28.06
CA HIS A 729 -25.87 13.63 27.08
C HIS A 729 -26.22 13.00 25.72
N ILE A 730 -26.88 11.83 25.71
CA ILE A 730 -27.39 11.20 24.47
C ILE A 730 -28.44 12.08 23.81
N VAL A 731 -29.44 12.55 24.58
CA VAL A 731 -30.50 13.42 24.05
C VAL A 731 -29.89 14.71 23.52
N SER A 732 -28.95 15.32 24.24
CA SER A 732 -28.24 16.52 23.77
C SER A 732 -27.48 16.28 22.45
N PHE A 733 -26.84 15.12 22.28
CA PHE A 733 -26.17 14.73 21.05
C PHE A 733 -27.16 14.54 19.88
N PHE A 734 -28.26 13.81 20.09
CA PHE A 734 -29.28 13.59 19.07
C PHE A 734 -29.97 14.89 18.65
N VAL A 735 -30.32 15.76 19.61
CA VAL A 735 -30.87 17.10 19.32
C VAL A 735 -29.86 17.95 18.55
N SER A 736 -28.59 17.96 18.96
CA SER A 736 -27.53 18.70 18.28
C SER A 736 -27.29 18.21 16.84
N THR A 737 -27.54 16.92 16.58
CA THR A 737 -27.42 16.30 15.25
C THR A 737 -28.65 16.63 14.38
N ALA A 738 -29.86 16.59 14.96
CA ALA A 738 -31.09 16.89 14.25
C ALA A 738 -31.23 18.38 13.88
N LEU A 739 -30.82 19.28 14.78
CA LEU A 739 -30.88 20.74 14.61
C LEU A 739 -29.59 21.34 14.03
N ALA A 740 -28.81 20.56 13.29
CA ALA A 740 -27.61 21.05 12.61
C ALA A 740 -27.98 22.06 11.49
N PRO A 741 -27.18 23.13 11.28
CA PRO A 741 -27.45 24.10 10.22
C PRO A 741 -27.41 23.43 8.84
N VAL A 742 -28.38 23.76 7.99
CA VAL A 742 -28.56 23.14 6.67
C VAL A 742 -27.91 24.02 5.59
N GLU A 743 -27.06 23.43 4.74
CA GLU A 743 -26.48 24.13 3.59
C GLU A 743 -27.46 24.19 2.39
N ALA A 744 -27.21 25.10 1.44
CA ALA A 744 -28.15 25.41 0.35
C ALA A 744 -28.30 24.32 -0.74
N SER A 745 -27.52 23.23 -0.72
CA SER A 745 -27.56 22.22 -1.79
C SER A 745 -28.66 21.17 -1.58
N PRO A 746 -29.50 20.86 -2.60
CA PRO A 746 -30.68 20.00 -2.44
C PRO A 746 -30.34 18.54 -2.06
N GLN A 747 -29.18 18.03 -2.46
CA GLN A 747 -28.75 16.67 -2.13
C GLN A 747 -28.33 16.53 -0.65
N ILE A 748 -27.59 17.50 -0.11
CA ILE A 748 -27.19 17.50 1.31
C ILE A 748 -28.42 17.69 2.21
N GLN A 749 -29.36 18.51 1.76
CA GLN A 749 -30.66 18.73 2.39
C GLN A 749 -31.48 17.44 2.53
N GLN A 750 -31.58 16.63 1.46
CA GLN A 750 -32.27 15.34 1.51
C GLN A 750 -31.58 14.35 2.46
N GLN A 751 -30.23 14.29 2.44
CA GLN A 751 -29.46 13.44 3.34
C GLN A 751 -29.64 13.82 4.80
N GLN A 752 -29.68 15.12 5.11
CA GLN A 752 -29.95 15.59 6.47
C GLN A 752 -31.35 15.20 6.95
N LEU A 753 -32.36 15.25 6.09
CA LEU A 753 -33.71 14.79 6.45
C LEU A 753 -33.75 13.28 6.75
N GLN A 754 -33.01 12.46 5.99
CA GLN A 754 -32.88 11.03 6.28
C GLN A 754 -32.20 10.78 7.64
N LEU A 755 -31.18 11.57 7.99
CA LEU A 755 -30.53 11.50 9.29
C LEU A 755 -31.47 11.92 10.43
N VAL A 756 -32.26 12.98 10.24
CA VAL A 756 -33.25 13.45 11.22
C VAL A 756 -34.33 12.40 11.43
N ASP A 757 -34.84 11.78 10.37
CA ASP A 757 -35.80 10.68 10.46
C ASP A 757 -35.21 9.48 11.23
N HIS A 758 -33.94 9.16 10.99
CA HIS A 758 -33.23 8.12 11.75
C HIS A 758 -33.10 8.47 13.25
N VAL A 759 -32.77 9.72 13.58
CA VAL A 759 -32.75 10.22 14.97
C VAL A 759 -34.14 10.14 15.60
N CYS A 760 -35.20 10.48 14.87
CA CYS A 760 -36.58 10.38 15.35
C CYS A 760 -36.97 8.92 15.65
N ARG A 761 -36.58 7.99 14.78
CA ARG A 761 -36.75 6.55 15.02
C ARG A 761 -35.99 6.08 16.25
N ALA A 762 -34.76 6.56 16.46
CA ALA A 762 -33.99 6.28 17.67
C ALA A 762 -34.68 6.83 18.94
N PHE A 763 -35.24 8.05 18.89
CA PHE A 763 -36.02 8.61 20.01
C PHE A 763 -37.24 7.77 20.36
N VAL A 764 -38.02 7.34 19.35
CA VAL A 764 -39.19 6.47 19.57
C VAL A 764 -38.74 5.12 20.13
N ALA A 765 -37.66 4.53 19.61
CA ALA A 765 -37.12 3.26 20.09
C ALA A 765 -36.56 3.31 21.52
N MET A 766 -36.17 4.50 22.02
CA MET A 766 -35.74 4.67 23.42
C MET A 766 -36.90 4.60 24.43
N ASN A 767 -38.16 4.63 23.99
CA ASN A 767 -39.36 4.48 24.84
C ASN A 767 -39.38 5.42 26.06
N LEU A 768 -39.08 6.71 25.84
CA LEU A 768 -38.99 7.72 26.90
C LEU A 768 -40.37 8.23 27.36
N GLY A 769 -41.47 7.80 26.74
CA GLY A 769 -42.83 8.19 27.13
C GLY A 769 -43.02 9.71 27.13
N ASN A 770 -43.69 10.22 28.18
CA ASN A 770 -43.95 11.65 28.41
C ASN A 770 -42.71 12.46 28.81
N SER A 771 -41.54 11.83 29.04
CA SER A 771 -40.31 12.56 29.39
C SER A 771 -39.65 13.21 28.17
N LEU A 772 -39.77 12.61 26.98
CA LEU A 772 -39.22 13.15 25.74
C LEU A 772 -39.83 14.51 25.36
N PRO A 773 -41.17 14.69 25.33
CA PRO A 773 -41.78 16.00 25.12
C PRO A 773 -41.33 17.05 26.16
N LYS A 774 -41.20 16.67 27.43
CA LYS A 774 -40.78 17.57 28.52
C LYS A 774 -39.32 18.05 28.36
N ILE A 775 -38.43 17.19 27.84
CA ILE A 775 -37.03 17.54 27.59
C ILE A 775 -36.87 18.40 26.32
N LEU A 776 -37.65 18.13 25.27
CA LEU A 776 -37.52 18.79 23.97
C LEU A 776 -38.33 20.08 23.83
N ALA A 777 -39.39 20.30 24.62
CA ALA A 777 -40.19 21.52 24.57
C ALA A 777 -39.36 22.82 24.57
N PRO A 778 -38.42 23.06 25.50
CA PRO A 778 -37.67 24.32 25.53
C PRO A 778 -36.69 24.47 24.35
N THR A 779 -36.15 23.37 23.80
CA THR A 779 -35.20 23.43 22.67
C THR A 779 -35.92 23.67 21.35
N LEU A 780 -37.10 23.06 21.18
CA LEU A 780 -37.94 23.26 19.99
C LEU A 780 -38.57 24.66 19.97
N ALA A 781 -39.09 25.16 21.09
CA ALA A 781 -39.62 26.52 21.21
C ALA A 781 -38.57 27.58 20.82
N LYS A 782 -37.31 27.38 21.23
CA LYS A 782 -36.19 28.26 20.86
C LYS A 782 -35.79 28.14 19.38
N ALA A 783 -35.95 26.96 18.77
CA ALA A 783 -35.75 26.80 17.33
C ALA A 783 -36.85 27.53 16.54
N GLN A 784 -38.09 27.50 17.06
CA GLN A 784 -39.26 28.14 16.46
C GLN A 784 -39.24 29.66 16.43
N SER A 785 -38.65 30.30 17.44
CA SER A 785 -38.62 31.77 17.52
C SER A 785 -37.72 32.45 16.48
N ARG A 786 -37.12 31.71 15.54
CA ARG A 786 -36.28 32.28 14.46
C ARG A 786 -37.17 32.68 13.29
N GLU A 787 -37.24 33.99 13.01
CA GLU A 787 -37.98 34.53 11.87
C GLU A 787 -37.41 34.00 10.53
N GLY A 788 -38.26 33.40 9.70
CA GLY A 788 -37.91 32.95 8.34
C GLY A 788 -37.33 31.54 8.20
N MET A 789 -37.96 30.51 8.80
CA MET A 789 -37.53 29.12 8.61
C MET A 789 -37.53 28.65 7.16
N THR A 790 -36.48 27.91 6.79
CA THR A 790 -36.42 27.17 5.53
C THR A 790 -37.43 26.00 5.53
N SER A 791 -37.83 25.53 4.34
CA SER A 791 -38.77 24.38 4.22
C SER A 791 -38.27 23.11 4.94
N ILE A 792 -36.96 23.00 5.15
CA ILE A 792 -36.31 21.85 5.80
C ILE A 792 -36.36 21.99 7.30
N GLU A 793 -36.08 23.18 7.84
CA GLU A 793 -36.21 23.44 9.28
C GLU A 793 -37.66 23.24 9.75
N LEU A 794 -38.64 23.55 8.90
CA LEU A 794 -40.04 23.19 9.13
C LEU A 794 -40.23 21.66 9.15
N HIS A 795 -39.66 20.94 8.18
CA HIS A 795 -39.77 19.49 8.11
C HIS A 795 -39.09 18.78 9.28
N THR A 796 -37.90 19.22 9.68
CA THR A 796 -37.20 18.67 10.85
C THR A 796 -37.97 18.92 12.13
N SER A 797 -38.55 20.11 12.30
CA SER A 797 -39.41 20.44 13.45
C SER A 797 -40.63 19.51 13.51
N VAL A 798 -41.36 19.35 12.40
CA VAL A 798 -42.52 18.45 12.32
C VAL A 798 -42.15 17.00 12.64
N LEU A 799 -41.01 16.50 12.14
CA LEU A 799 -40.51 15.16 12.45
C LEU A 799 -40.19 14.98 13.94
N LEU A 800 -39.59 15.99 14.58
CA LEU A 800 -39.29 15.95 16.02
C LEU A 800 -40.58 16.00 16.86
N TYR A 801 -41.55 16.85 16.52
CA TYR A 801 -42.86 16.84 17.17
C TYR A 801 -43.58 15.50 16.98
N ARG A 802 -43.50 14.90 15.78
CA ARG A 802 -44.02 13.55 15.52
C ARG A 802 -43.40 12.51 16.45
N ALA A 803 -42.08 12.54 16.63
CA ALA A 803 -41.38 11.62 17.51
C ALA A 803 -41.81 11.80 18.98
N CYS A 804 -41.99 13.05 19.43
CA CYS A 804 -42.55 13.36 20.75
C CYS A 804 -43.96 12.75 20.94
N LEU A 805 -44.86 12.92 19.96
CA LEU A 805 -46.20 12.34 20.00
C LEU A 805 -46.20 10.82 19.94
N SER A 806 -45.37 10.23 19.08
CA SER A 806 -45.24 8.78 18.94
C SER A 806 -44.67 8.15 20.21
N SER A 807 -43.70 8.80 20.87
CA SER A 807 -43.16 8.37 22.17
C SER A 807 -44.21 8.46 23.28
N ALA A 808 -45.08 9.48 23.26
CA ALA A 808 -46.14 9.65 24.27
C ALA A 808 -47.29 8.65 24.08
N THR A 809 -47.57 8.22 22.85
CA THR A 809 -48.72 7.35 22.48
C THR A 809 -48.40 5.85 22.51
N THR A 810 -47.12 5.45 22.46
CA THR A 810 -46.68 4.04 22.39
C THR A 810 -46.85 3.26 23.70
N HIS A 811 -47.16 3.91 24.83
CA HIS A 811 -47.54 3.22 26.05
C HIS A 811 -49.02 2.79 26.03
N GLY A 812 -49.26 1.59 25.49
CA GLY A 812 -50.18 0.60 26.04
C GLY A 812 -51.68 0.92 26.03
N ALA A 813 -52.39 0.14 25.22
CA ALA A 813 -53.84 -0.03 25.13
C ALA A 813 -54.56 -0.49 26.41
N GLU A 814 -54.04 -0.21 27.61
CA GLU A 814 -54.67 -0.60 28.90
C GLU A 814 -55.02 0.58 29.82
N SER A 815 -54.81 1.84 29.40
CA SER A 815 -55.28 2.99 30.16
C SER A 815 -55.96 4.03 29.30
N LEU A 816 -57.24 3.80 28.99
CA LEU A 816 -58.18 4.76 28.39
C LEU A 816 -58.37 6.08 29.19
N GLN A 817 -57.57 6.34 30.24
CA GLN A 817 -57.73 7.49 31.13
C GLN A 817 -56.43 8.15 31.64
N ARG A 818 -55.23 7.76 31.17
CA ARG A 818 -54.02 8.55 31.49
C ARG A 818 -53.82 9.62 30.42
N ARG A 819 -54.25 10.84 30.75
CA ARG A 819 -53.99 12.09 30.02
C ARG A 819 -52.56 12.07 29.45
N THR A 820 -52.45 12.20 28.13
CA THR A 820 -51.22 12.58 27.44
C THR A 820 -50.83 13.97 27.95
N GLU A 821 -49.99 14.07 28.97
CA GLU A 821 -49.43 15.35 29.45
C GLU A 821 -48.34 15.84 28.48
N ILE A 822 -48.74 16.10 27.23
CA ILE A 822 -47.92 16.88 26.31
C ILE A 822 -47.99 18.34 26.77
N PRO A 823 -46.87 19.08 26.84
CA PRO A 823 -46.89 20.48 27.21
C PRO A 823 -47.84 21.29 26.31
N ALA A 824 -48.74 22.08 26.91
CA ALA A 824 -49.73 22.86 26.15
C ALA A 824 -49.12 23.89 25.20
N GLU A 825 -47.86 24.29 25.42
CA GLU A 825 -47.07 25.13 24.52
C GLU A 825 -46.70 24.35 23.24
N MET A 826 -46.21 23.12 23.39
CA MET A 826 -45.88 22.23 22.27
C MET A 826 -47.11 21.88 21.41
N GLU A 827 -48.28 21.69 22.04
CA GLU A 827 -49.52 21.47 21.28
C GLU A 827 -49.89 22.71 20.44
N ARG A 828 -49.80 23.92 21.01
CA ARG A 828 -50.08 25.18 20.30
C ARG A 828 -49.10 25.41 19.14
N GLU A 829 -47.82 25.19 19.40
CA GLU A 829 -46.76 25.31 18.39
C GLU A 829 -46.96 24.34 17.21
N LEU A 830 -47.28 23.07 17.50
CA LEU A 830 -47.50 22.07 16.47
C LEU A 830 -48.72 22.40 15.59
N VAL A 831 -49.81 22.87 16.21
CA VAL A 831 -51.01 23.26 15.47
C VAL A 831 -50.71 24.45 14.56
N SER A 832 -50.11 25.51 15.09
CA SER A 832 -49.73 26.70 14.30
C SER A 832 -48.78 26.37 13.16
N LEU A 833 -47.80 25.49 13.38
CA LEU A 833 -46.92 25.01 12.30
C LEU A 833 -47.69 24.23 11.23
N SER A 834 -48.61 23.36 11.64
CA SER A 834 -49.37 22.51 10.70
C SER A 834 -50.27 23.35 9.79
N VAL A 835 -50.90 24.39 10.34
CA VAL A 835 -51.71 25.36 9.58
C VAL A 835 -50.84 26.12 8.56
N LYS A 836 -49.72 26.71 9.00
CA LYS A 836 -48.78 27.45 8.13
C LYS A 836 -48.20 26.60 6.99
N VAL A 837 -47.87 25.33 7.25
CA VAL A 837 -47.32 24.43 6.23
C VAL A 837 -48.35 24.14 5.14
N LEU A 838 -49.60 23.87 5.53
CA LEU A 838 -50.67 23.54 4.59
C LEU A 838 -51.13 24.75 3.78
N GLU A 839 -51.22 25.93 4.40
CA GLU A 839 -51.48 27.20 3.71
C GLU A 839 -50.41 27.50 2.65
N LYS A 840 -49.13 27.38 3.02
CA LYS A 840 -48.01 27.66 2.11
C LYS A 840 -47.98 26.70 0.92
N TYR A 841 -48.27 25.42 1.14
CA TYR A 841 -48.36 24.41 0.08
C TYR A 841 -49.53 24.68 -0.88
N TYR A 842 -50.68 25.09 -0.34
CA TYR A 842 -51.82 25.43 -1.19
C TYR A 842 -51.60 26.71 -2.00
N ALA A 843 -50.95 27.72 -1.40
CA ALA A 843 -50.56 28.94 -2.09
C ALA A 843 -49.55 28.67 -3.24
N SER A 844 -48.60 27.75 -3.05
CA SER A 844 -47.65 27.36 -4.10
C SER A 844 -48.33 26.63 -5.27
N LEU A 845 -49.33 25.79 -5.00
CA LEU A 845 -50.16 25.11 -6.02
C LEU A 845 -50.96 26.09 -6.91
N THR A 846 -51.36 27.25 -6.38
CA THR A 846 -52.12 28.25 -7.16
C THR A 846 -51.27 29.16 -8.03
N THR A 847 -49.94 29.16 -7.86
CA THR A 847 -49.00 30.08 -8.51
C THR A 847 -48.22 29.37 -9.63
N GLU A 848 -48.91 28.78 -10.61
CA GLU A 848 -48.26 28.05 -11.71
C GLU A 848 -47.95 28.95 -12.91
N GLN A 849 -46.67 29.29 -13.12
CA GLN A 849 -46.01 29.51 -14.44
C GLN A 849 -44.53 29.90 -14.25
N SER A 850 -43.58 28.93 -14.22
CA SER A 850 -42.28 28.97 -14.95
C SER A 850 -41.22 27.95 -14.48
N THR A 851 -40.83 27.07 -15.43
CA THR A 851 -39.49 26.51 -15.74
C THR A 851 -38.63 25.70 -14.74
N VAL A 852 -38.38 24.44 -15.18
CA VAL A 852 -37.13 23.65 -15.28
C VAL A 852 -36.46 23.11 -13.99
N SER A 853 -36.43 21.76 -13.95
CA SER A 853 -35.65 20.79 -13.14
C SER A 853 -35.47 21.00 -11.63
N ASP A 854 -35.05 22.16 -11.15
CA ASP A 854 -34.84 22.41 -9.71
C ASP A 854 -36.16 22.55 -8.94
N GLU A 855 -37.24 22.94 -9.64
CA GLU A 855 -38.60 22.93 -9.08
C GLU A 855 -39.11 21.52 -8.72
N ASN A 856 -38.59 20.46 -9.37
CA ASN A 856 -39.10 19.11 -9.13
C ASN A 856 -38.68 18.57 -7.76
N ASP A 857 -37.46 18.87 -7.31
CA ASP A 857 -36.95 18.38 -6.03
C ASP A 857 -37.47 19.21 -4.86
N SER A 858 -37.64 20.53 -5.01
CA SER A 858 -38.32 21.37 -4.01
C SER A 858 -39.79 20.98 -3.84
N ARG A 859 -40.53 20.76 -4.94
CA ARG A 859 -41.93 20.28 -4.90
C ARG A 859 -42.05 18.88 -4.30
N ARG A 860 -41.11 17.97 -4.55
CA ARG A 860 -41.06 16.65 -3.89
C ARG A 860 -40.87 16.80 -2.38
N GLN A 861 -40.01 17.72 -1.95
CA GLN A 861 -39.75 17.97 -0.53
C GLN A 861 -40.96 18.60 0.17
N GLU A 862 -41.64 19.54 -0.47
CA GLU A 862 -42.91 20.11 0.00
C GLU A 862 -44.00 19.04 0.15
N ARG A 863 -44.13 18.11 -0.82
CA ARG A 863 -45.06 16.97 -0.72
C ARG A 863 -44.73 16.05 0.46
N LEU A 864 -43.44 15.75 0.69
CA LEU A 864 -43.02 14.93 1.83
C LEU A 864 -43.29 15.61 3.17
N LEU A 865 -43.09 16.93 3.25
CA LEU A 865 -43.43 17.74 4.42
C LEU A 865 -44.93 17.65 4.73
N VAL A 866 -45.80 17.88 3.74
CA VAL A 866 -47.27 17.79 3.88
C VAL A 866 -47.70 16.38 4.30
N LEU A 867 -47.16 15.33 3.67
CA LEU A 867 -47.47 13.95 4.05
C LEU A 867 -47.04 13.66 5.49
N THR A 868 -45.89 14.19 5.92
CA THR A 868 -45.43 14.09 7.32
C THR A 868 -46.40 14.81 8.25
N CYS A 869 -46.80 16.05 7.96
CA CYS A 869 -47.79 16.82 8.73
C CYS A 869 -49.15 16.11 8.84
N ILE A 870 -49.65 15.54 7.74
CA ILE A 870 -50.90 14.77 7.75
C ILE A 870 -50.75 13.56 8.68
N SER A 871 -49.61 12.86 8.62
CA SER A 871 -49.34 11.73 9.52
C SER A 871 -49.17 12.15 10.98
N THR A 872 -48.66 13.35 11.28
CA THR A 872 -48.56 13.86 12.67
C THR A 872 -49.93 14.19 13.23
N LEU A 873 -50.80 14.81 12.43
CA LEU A 873 -52.18 15.11 12.81
C LEU A 873 -52.99 13.82 13.03
N ALA A 874 -52.77 12.80 12.21
CA ALA A 874 -53.37 11.48 12.38
C ALA A 874 -52.88 10.75 13.65
N LEU A 875 -51.71 11.08 14.20
CA LEU A 875 -51.25 10.50 15.48
C LEU A 875 -51.83 11.25 16.69
N GLY A 876 -52.13 12.55 16.53
CA GLY A 876 -52.72 13.42 17.55
C GLY A 876 -54.25 13.42 17.57
N GLU A 877 -54.89 12.27 17.32
CA GLU A 877 -56.32 12.13 16.92
C GLU A 877 -57.35 12.81 17.85
N ILE A 878 -57.03 13.05 19.12
CA ILE A 878 -58.02 13.47 20.12
C ILE A 878 -57.96 14.97 20.42
N THR A 879 -56.84 15.48 20.96
CA THR A 879 -56.73 16.87 21.42
C THR A 879 -56.12 17.80 20.38
N ILE A 880 -55.08 17.34 19.68
CA ILE A 880 -54.31 18.13 18.72
C ILE A 880 -55.12 18.35 17.44
N PHE A 881 -55.78 17.31 16.93
CA PHE A 881 -56.62 17.41 15.73
C PHE A 881 -57.81 18.35 15.95
N ALA A 882 -58.46 18.30 17.12
CA ALA A 882 -59.56 19.21 17.44
C ALA A 882 -59.10 20.68 17.47
N ARG A 883 -57.98 20.98 18.13
CA ARG A 883 -57.40 22.34 18.15
C ARG A 883 -56.92 22.80 16.78
N PHE A 884 -56.45 21.89 15.95
CA PHE A 884 -56.11 22.18 14.55
C PHE A 884 -57.32 22.58 13.72
N LEU A 885 -58.44 21.89 13.89
CA LEU A 885 -59.70 22.29 13.24
C LEU A 885 -60.19 23.65 13.74
N ASP A 886 -60.07 23.90 15.06
CA ASP A 886 -60.40 25.20 15.63
C ASP A 886 -59.52 26.30 15.01
N GLU A 887 -58.19 26.13 14.98
CA GLU A 887 -57.22 27.13 14.47
C GLU A 887 -57.32 27.34 12.95
N LEU A 888 -57.51 26.29 12.16
CA LEU A 888 -57.69 26.38 10.70
C LEU A 888 -58.97 27.15 10.33
N LEU A 889 -60.02 27.00 11.14
CA LEU A 889 -61.31 27.65 10.96
C LEU A 889 -61.50 28.84 11.91
N VAL A 890 -60.42 29.35 12.53
CA VAL A 890 -60.44 30.62 13.26
C VAL A 890 -60.88 31.71 12.29
N VAL A 891 -61.81 32.54 12.76
CA VAL A 891 -62.37 33.67 12.03
C VAL A 891 -61.27 34.73 11.83
N GLU A 892 -60.53 34.64 10.73
CA GLU A 892 -59.55 35.64 10.33
C GLU A 892 -60.13 36.65 9.33
N GLN A 893 -59.65 37.90 9.41
CA GLN A 893 -60.23 39.08 8.74
C GLN A 893 -60.01 39.12 7.20
N SER A 894 -59.36 38.12 6.61
CA SER A 894 -58.93 38.13 5.19
C SER A 894 -59.65 37.05 4.36
N ARG A 895 -60.45 37.50 3.39
CA ARG A 895 -61.24 36.65 2.45
C ARG A 895 -60.40 35.64 1.68
N LEU A 896 -59.18 36.00 1.29
CA LEU A 896 -58.28 35.13 0.53
C LEU A 896 -57.74 33.97 1.39
N VAL A 897 -57.52 34.22 2.68
CA VAL A 897 -57.02 33.24 3.64
C VAL A 897 -58.11 32.23 4.00
N LEU A 898 -59.33 32.70 4.28
CA LEU A 898 -60.46 31.82 4.57
C LEU A 898 -60.81 30.90 3.38
N THR A 899 -60.77 31.43 2.16
CA THR A 899 -60.99 30.62 0.94
C THR A 899 -59.89 29.56 0.76
N CYS A 900 -58.63 29.90 1.09
CA CYS A 900 -57.52 28.96 1.10
C CYS A 900 -57.76 27.84 2.13
N HIS A 901 -58.14 28.18 3.36
CA HIS A 901 -58.33 27.21 4.45
C HIS A 901 -59.45 26.22 4.17
N LEU A 902 -60.58 26.67 3.60
CA LEU A 902 -61.68 25.78 3.21
C LEU A 902 -61.27 24.78 2.11
N ARG A 903 -60.40 25.19 1.18
CA ARG A 903 -59.87 24.29 0.15
C ARG A 903 -58.82 23.34 0.69
N VAL A 904 -57.98 23.77 1.64
CA VAL A 904 -57.09 22.88 2.40
C VAL A 904 -57.92 21.84 3.14
N LEU A 905 -58.98 22.25 3.84
CA LEU A 905 -59.89 21.34 4.54
C LEU A 905 -60.50 20.32 3.57
N GLN A 906 -60.93 20.75 2.38
CA GLN A 906 -61.47 19.84 1.37
C GLN A 906 -60.47 18.79 0.91
N ALA A 907 -59.21 19.18 0.72
CA ALA A 907 -58.14 18.25 0.38
C ALA A 907 -57.84 17.26 1.53
N LEU A 908 -57.87 17.71 2.78
CA LEU A 908 -57.65 16.86 3.96
C LEU A 908 -58.77 15.83 4.17
N VAL A 909 -60.03 16.23 3.94
CA VAL A 909 -61.22 15.35 4.05
C VAL A 909 -61.14 14.21 3.05
N ARG A 910 -60.65 14.48 1.84
CA ARG A 910 -60.46 13.47 0.80
C ARG A 910 -59.21 12.60 1.01
N SER A 911 -58.40 12.86 2.04
CA SER A 911 -57.21 12.07 2.36
C SER A 911 -57.56 10.82 3.18
N PRO A 912 -57.15 9.61 2.75
CA PRO A 912 -57.50 8.37 3.45
C PRO A 912 -56.90 8.30 4.86
N ASN A 913 -55.75 8.94 5.09
CA ASN A 913 -55.00 8.90 6.36
C ASN A 913 -55.71 9.62 7.52
N LEU A 914 -56.64 10.55 7.24
CA LEU A 914 -57.37 11.33 8.24
C LEU A 914 -58.84 10.91 8.40
N SER A 915 -59.31 9.95 7.61
CA SER A 915 -60.70 9.48 7.63
C SER A 915 -61.18 9.06 9.02
N GLY A 916 -60.31 8.38 9.80
CA GLY A 916 -60.58 7.99 11.18
C GLY A 916 -60.71 9.19 12.15
N ALA A 917 -59.87 10.20 12.00
CA ALA A 917 -59.90 11.42 12.82
C ALA A 917 -61.15 12.27 12.51
N PHE A 918 -61.49 12.45 11.23
CA PHE A 918 -62.68 13.18 10.81
C PHE A 918 -63.99 12.49 11.25
N ARG A 919 -64.06 11.16 11.22
CA ARG A 919 -65.23 10.42 11.76
C ARG A 919 -65.47 10.66 13.25
N ARG A 920 -64.41 10.85 14.04
CA ARG A 920 -64.52 11.08 15.49
C ARG A 920 -64.88 12.52 15.86
N HIS A 921 -64.55 13.49 15.00
CA HIS A 921 -64.81 14.92 15.22
C HIS A 921 -65.90 15.49 14.31
N GLN A 922 -66.77 14.63 13.77
CA GLN A 922 -67.82 15.01 12.82
C GLN A 922 -68.72 16.15 13.38
N ASP A 923 -69.24 15.98 14.60
CA ASP A 923 -70.12 16.96 15.24
C ASP A 923 -69.43 18.34 15.40
N ARG A 924 -68.12 18.34 15.67
CA ARG A 924 -67.35 19.56 15.87
C ARG A 924 -67.06 20.28 14.55
N VAL A 925 -66.77 19.54 13.49
CA VAL A 925 -66.57 20.12 12.15
C VAL A 925 -67.88 20.71 11.63
N GLU A 926 -69.01 20.03 11.82
CA GLU A 926 -70.33 20.54 11.43
C GLU A 926 -70.69 21.83 12.18
N GLN A 927 -70.37 21.93 13.47
CA GLN A 927 -70.55 23.16 14.25
C GLN A 927 -69.68 24.32 13.73
N LEU A 928 -68.40 24.07 13.43
CA LEU A 928 -67.49 25.10 12.91
C LEU A 928 -67.92 25.57 11.51
N LEU A 929 -68.35 24.66 10.62
CA LEU A 929 -68.85 25.02 9.30
C LEU A 929 -70.15 25.84 9.37
N GLN A 930 -71.04 25.57 10.32
CA GLN A 930 -72.23 26.40 10.56
C GLN A 930 -71.86 27.81 11.01
N VAL A 931 -70.84 27.98 11.84
CA VAL A 931 -70.35 29.30 12.27
C VAL A 931 -69.76 30.08 11.10
N VAL A 932 -68.98 29.44 10.24
CA VAL A 932 -68.43 30.07 9.01
C VAL A 932 -69.54 30.47 8.04
N GLU A 933 -70.55 29.62 7.84
CA GLU A 933 -71.68 29.90 6.94
C GLU A 933 -72.57 31.04 7.43
N GLN A 934 -72.81 31.14 8.75
CA GLN A 934 -73.58 32.23 9.37
C GLN A 934 -72.90 33.59 9.24
N GLN A 935 -71.56 33.63 9.20
CA GLN A 935 -70.79 34.87 9.14
C GLN A 935 -70.45 35.31 7.70
N CYS A 936 -70.40 34.38 6.74
CA CYS A 936 -70.05 34.64 5.33
C CYS A 936 -71.24 34.54 4.35
N ALA A 937 -72.48 34.70 4.83
CA ALA A 937 -73.72 34.48 4.07
C ALA A 937 -73.83 35.29 2.75
N ASP A 938 -73.12 36.42 2.63
CA ASP A 938 -73.16 37.31 1.46
C ASP A 938 -72.09 36.99 0.38
N GLU A 939 -71.20 36.03 0.61
CA GLU A 939 -70.06 35.76 -0.27
C GLU A 939 -70.31 34.62 -1.29
N ARG A 940 -70.37 34.98 -2.58
CA ARG A 940 -70.70 34.08 -3.70
C ARG A 940 -69.72 32.92 -3.92
N ASP A 941 -68.49 33.03 -3.44
CA ASP A 941 -67.42 32.03 -3.68
C ASP A 941 -67.27 31.01 -2.53
N ILE A 942 -67.76 31.31 -1.33
CA ILE A 942 -67.59 30.50 -0.12
C ILE A 942 -68.73 29.50 0.06
N SER A 943 -69.98 29.94 -0.14
CA SER A 943 -71.17 29.09 -0.04
C SER A 943 -71.12 27.80 -0.88
N PRO A 944 -70.63 27.77 -2.15
CA PRO A 944 -70.51 26.53 -2.90
C PRO A 944 -69.44 25.57 -2.34
N LEU A 945 -68.32 26.09 -1.80
CA LEU A 945 -67.26 25.27 -1.21
C LEU A 945 -67.72 24.60 0.09
N VAL A 946 -68.46 25.32 0.95
CA VAL A 946 -69.04 24.77 2.18
C VAL A 946 -70.06 23.67 1.89
N ARG A 947 -70.91 23.83 0.86
CA ARG A 947 -71.84 22.76 0.43
C ARG A 947 -71.11 21.53 -0.10
N GLN A 948 -70.04 21.72 -0.88
CA GLN A 948 -69.26 20.61 -1.42
C GLN A 948 -68.53 19.84 -0.30
N LEU A 949 -67.98 20.56 0.69
CA LEU A 949 -67.38 19.97 1.89
C LEU A 949 -68.39 19.11 2.67
N ARG A 950 -69.61 19.60 2.89
CA ARG A 950 -70.67 18.87 3.60
C ARG A 950 -71.02 17.56 2.87
N GLY A 951 -71.08 17.58 1.53
CA GLY A 951 -71.25 16.37 0.72
C GLY A 951 -70.07 15.40 0.81
N ASP A 952 -68.83 15.90 0.80
CA ASP A 952 -67.64 15.07 1.01
C ASP A 952 -67.64 14.43 2.43
N PHE A 953 -68.08 15.14 3.47
CA PHE A 953 -68.23 14.58 4.82
C PHE A 953 -69.31 13.50 4.92
N GLU A 954 -70.45 13.71 4.28
CA GLU A 954 -71.52 12.70 4.20
C GLU A 954 -71.00 11.41 3.54
N LEU A 955 -70.23 11.53 2.44
CA LEU A 955 -69.63 10.38 1.76
C LEU A 955 -68.55 9.66 2.62
N LEU A 956 -67.82 10.37 3.48
CA LEU A 956 -66.85 9.78 4.43
C LEU A 956 -67.55 8.98 5.53
N SER A 957 -68.70 9.48 6.02
CA SER A 957 -69.50 8.84 7.07
C SER A 957 -70.11 7.52 6.59
N VAL A 958 -70.48 7.44 5.30
CA VAL A 958 -71.04 6.25 4.64
C VAL A 958 -69.93 5.29 4.14
N GLY A 959 -68.67 5.72 4.14
CA GLY A 959 -67.51 4.89 3.76
C GLY A 959 -67.31 4.72 2.26
N GLN A 960 -67.90 5.57 1.42
CA GLN A 960 -67.87 5.46 -0.04
C GLN A 960 -66.82 6.33 -0.75
N LEU A 961 -66.04 7.12 0.00
CA LEU A 961 -65.09 8.10 -0.56
C LEU A 961 -63.74 7.50 -1.02
N VAL A 962 -63.54 6.19 -0.87
CA VAL A 962 -62.30 5.50 -1.25
C VAL A 962 -62.47 5.00 -2.68
N ASP A 963 -61.91 5.70 -3.69
CA ASP A 963 -61.32 5.09 -4.90
C ASP A 963 -60.91 6.03 -6.07
N SER A 964 -61.00 7.36 -5.98
CA SER A 964 -60.76 8.18 -7.20
C SER A 964 -59.95 9.47 -7.07
N CYS A 965 -58.88 9.50 -6.28
CA CYS A 965 -57.88 10.58 -6.41
C CYS A 965 -56.51 10.17 -5.85
N SER A 966 -55.63 9.66 -6.72
CA SER A 966 -54.21 9.44 -6.42
C SER A 966 -53.35 10.33 -7.32
N THR A 967 -53.28 11.62 -7.01
CA THR A 967 -52.25 12.55 -7.54
C THR A 967 -51.90 13.58 -6.50
#